data_AF-A0A9E3L721-F1
#
_entry.id   AF-A0A9E3L721-F1
#
_cell.length_a   1.000
_cell.length_b   1.000
_cell.length_c   1.000
_cell.angle_alpha   90.00
_cell.angle_beta   90.00
_cell.angle_gamma   90.00
#
_symmetry.space_group_name_H-M   'P 1'
#
loop_
_entity.id
_entity.type
_entity.pdbx_description
1 polymer ?
#
loop_
_entity_poly.entity_id
_entity_poly.type
_entity_poly.pdbx_seq_one_letter_code
_entity_poly.pdbx_strand_id
1 'polypeptide(L)'
;MTDTLSSQDQLPERLNLALQTAGLGEWAWDLPNGRVRWDYRMHALCGLAPGGFSGRHEDFLALLEPGDRARLSREIEAALAAHGGQGSSTFQLLDPASGRKRTLEMWFKVCRGTGTHPQRVIGVCREVTGPNGDEAALMRDRDFLSTLMEHLPDNIYFKDRESRFLAASHGVLAMAGCKDQSEILGKTDADIFTDAHASQALADERRIIATGQPLIGIEEKETWPDGRETWVSTTKMPLRDSAGNVIGTFGLSRDITGRKLAEQELRQAKQAADAAARAKGEFLANMSHEIRTPMNGVIGMVDLLLDSALNPQQREFAEAIRTSADALLAIINDILDFSKIEAGKLTFEHLDFDLVETVEATLQVLAESAQAKGLELAGAIPPCLPAHLRGDPGRLRQILNNLISNAIKFTEAGQVIVRVSLASETESDAVIRFDVEDTGIGIAPEAQSRLFKAFSQADASTTRKYGGTGLGLAIAKQLATLMHGNIGVHSEPGKGSTFWFTARFQKQAAGARRDDQISRDLLDVRVLVVDDNAINREILCHQTSVWKMHAGSASSAEEALRLLRSAAAAGEPFEVALLDVQMPEMDGIMLARAIRADPLISGTRLIVLTSLGQVLSPSEMKELGLDAYLVKPVRKARLLECLVSVVGNAPGEDAVTGATRAAPPEKASTPPAPDARKVRILVAEDNAMNQKVALAQLRKLGHGTSTVATGLEVLSALERTDYDVILMDCQMPDMDGYQATRAIRERERNPDRPCPWKPPVYIIAMTAHALPGDRERCLAAGMDDYLAKPVREPELRAALERSNAATRSRTERLPAAYRPSPAGAPGPVPARINPPAEPAPCPLPVDAPRLREVTDDDPGLLVEMVDLYFEQSADFIAGLDTAIRNGAAEDLAQLAHAYAGASANCGMTAVVPPLRDLERMGRSGRLQEAGQAYAEVVHGLNRIREFLPAVHEKSSLHDSGHTPV
;
A
#
# COMPACT_ATOMS: atom_id res chain seq x y z
N MET A 1 14.56 26.51 38.40
CA MET A 1 14.38 26.10 39.82
C MET A 1 14.08 24.62 39.77
N THR A 2 14.96 23.70 40.14
CA THR A 2 15.92 23.67 41.26
C THR A 2 17.14 22.85 40.84
N ASP A 3 18.34 23.30 41.24
CA ASP A 3 19.58 22.53 41.19
C ASP A 3 19.35 21.17 41.85
N THR A 4 19.38 20.11 41.05
CA THR A 4 19.54 18.74 41.53
C THR A 4 20.81 18.23 40.88
N LEU A 5 21.96 18.60 41.47
CA LEU A 5 23.22 17.91 41.22
C LEU A 5 22.95 16.42 41.42
N SER A 6 23.17 15.64 40.36
CA SER A 6 22.90 14.21 40.39
C SER A 6 23.71 13.57 41.51
N SER A 7 23.11 12.64 42.24
CA SER A 7 23.78 11.87 43.30
C SER A 7 25.03 11.12 42.81
N GLN A 8 25.25 11.02 41.50
CA GLN A 8 26.45 10.44 40.90
C GLN A 8 27.70 11.33 41.03
N ASP A 9 27.55 12.66 41.10
CA ASP A 9 28.70 13.58 41.14
C ASP A 9 29.41 13.63 42.50
N GLN A 10 28.77 13.14 43.58
CA GLN A 10 29.34 13.13 44.93
C GLN A 10 30.02 11.81 45.32
N LEU A 11 29.86 10.75 44.53
CA LEU A 11 30.42 9.42 44.83
C LEU A 11 31.97 9.40 44.82
N PRO A 12 32.66 10.06 43.87
CA PRO A 12 34.13 10.10 43.86
C PRO A 12 34.69 10.83 45.08
N GLU A 13 34.07 11.94 45.50
CA GLU A 13 34.51 12.74 46.66
C GLU A 13 34.35 11.98 47.98
N ARG A 14 33.25 11.25 48.14
CA ARG A 14 32.97 10.43 49.34
C ARG A 14 33.87 9.20 49.44
N LEU A 15 34.14 8.53 48.31
CA LEU A 15 35.10 7.42 48.27
C LEU A 15 36.52 7.91 48.58
N ASN A 16 36.90 9.08 48.06
CA ASN A 16 38.18 9.70 48.39
C ASN A 16 38.28 9.97 49.89
N LEU A 17 37.25 10.58 50.49
CA LEU A 17 37.23 10.84 51.94
C LEU A 17 37.39 9.56 52.77
N ALA A 18 36.72 8.47 52.40
CA ALA A 18 36.85 7.18 53.09
C ALA A 18 38.28 6.61 53.00
N LEU A 19 38.89 6.64 51.81
CA LEU A 19 40.27 6.17 51.60
C LEU A 19 41.30 7.02 52.37
N GLN A 20 41.08 8.34 52.43
CA GLN A 20 41.91 9.26 53.21
C GLN A 20 41.85 8.97 54.71
N THR A 21 40.65 8.76 55.26
CA THR A 21 40.45 8.41 56.68
C THR A 21 41.11 7.07 57.03
N ALA A 22 41.07 6.10 56.12
CA ALA A 22 41.73 4.79 56.29
C ALA A 22 43.27 4.85 56.19
N GLY A 23 43.83 5.99 55.75
CA GLY A 23 45.26 6.15 55.53
C GLY A 23 45.81 5.34 54.35
N LEU A 24 44.94 4.89 53.45
CA LEU A 24 45.28 4.08 52.27
C LEU A 24 45.70 4.99 51.11
N GLY A 25 46.74 4.59 50.39
CA GLY A 25 47.11 5.21 49.11
C GLY A 25 46.61 4.36 47.95
N GLU A 26 45.89 4.97 47.02
CA GLU A 26 45.42 4.33 45.78
C GLU A 26 46.46 4.46 44.65
N TRP A 27 46.60 3.36 43.90
CA TRP A 27 47.33 3.38 42.64
C TRP A 27 46.63 2.55 41.55
N ALA A 28 46.87 2.96 40.30
CA ALA A 28 46.37 2.26 39.12
C ALA A 28 47.44 2.19 38.03
N TRP A 29 47.77 0.97 37.60
CA TRP A 29 48.66 0.71 36.49
C TRP A 29 47.89 0.33 35.23
N ASP A 30 47.93 1.21 34.23
CA ASP A 30 47.45 0.97 32.88
C ASP A 30 48.51 0.16 32.11
N LEU A 31 48.17 -1.09 31.78
CA LEU A 31 49.11 -2.04 31.15
C LEU A 31 49.39 -1.68 29.68
N PRO A 32 48.40 -1.35 28.83
CA PRO A 32 48.65 -0.91 27.45
C PRO A 32 49.60 0.29 27.33
N ASN A 33 49.46 1.26 28.23
CA ASN A 33 50.23 2.50 28.18
C ASN A 33 51.49 2.48 29.08
N GLY A 34 51.68 1.40 29.85
CA GLY A 34 52.79 1.26 30.80
C GLY A 34 52.79 2.29 31.94
N ARG A 35 51.69 3.03 32.15
CA ARG A 35 51.62 4.17 33.08
C ARG A 35 50.97 3.81 34.41
N VAL A 36 51.64 4.17 35.49
CA VAL A 36 51.14 4.08 36.86
C VAL A 36 50.67 5.47 37.31
N ARG A 37 49.46 5.52 37.86
CA ARG A 37 48.89 6.71 38.50
C ARG A 37 48.81 6.48 39.99
N TRP A 38 49.14 7.51 40.76
CA TRP A 38 49.10 7.54 42.22
C TRP A 38 48.19 8.67 42.68
N ASP A 39 47.44 8.42 43.74
CA ASP A 39 46.82 9.49 44.50
C ASP A 39 47.86 10.27 45.33
N TYR A 40 47.43 11.35 45.99
CA TYR A 40 48.34 12.17 46.79
C TYR A 40 48.94 11.38 47.98
N ARG A 41 48.24 10.35 48.48
CA ARG A 41 48.66 9.59 49.65
C ARG A 41 49.75 8.58 49.31
N MET A 42 49.72 7.98 48.13
CA MET A 42 50.82 7.16 47.60
C MET A 42 52.10 7.96 47.46
N HIS A 43 52.03 9.23 47.05
CA HIS A 43 53.21 10.11 47.05
C HIS A 43 53.78 10.27 48.47
N ALA A 44 52.91 10.51 49.46
CA ALA A 44 53.32 10.62 50.86
C ALA A 44 53.88 9.31 51.46
N LEU A 45 53.28 8.15 51.16
CA LEU A 45 53.74 6.84 51.61
C LEU A 45 55.12 6.49 51.04
N CYS A 46 55.38 6.89 49.79
CA CYS A 46 56.66 6.68 49.11
C CYS A 46 57.71 7.78 49.41
N GLY A 47 57.37 8.80 50.21
CA GLY A 47 58.30 9.90 50.55
C GLY A 47 58.61 10.86 49.40
N LEU A 48 57.73 10.96 48.40
CA LEU A 48 57.91 11.82 47.22
C LEU A 48 56.97 13.02 47.27
N ALA A 49 57.44 14.18 46.81
CA ALA A 49 56.58 15.34 46.62
C ALA A 49 55.55 15.07 45.49
N PRO A 50 54.36 15.70 45.51
CA PRO A 50 53.40 15.62 44.41
C PRO A 50 54.07 15.99 43.08
N GLY A 51 54.03 15.10 42.09
CA GLY A 51 54.71 15.26 40.79
C GLY A 51 56.15 14.73 40.73
N GLY A 52 56.70 14.23 41.84
CA GLY A 52 58.03 13.59 41.91
C GLY A 52 58.07 12.14 41.39
N PHE A 53 56.92 11.56 41.05
CA PHE A 53 56.82 10.24 40.44
C PHE A 53 56.55 10.37 38.93
N SER A 54 57.38 9.73 38.11
CA SER A 54 57.33 9.81 36.64
C SER A 54 56.09 9.15 36.02
N GLY A 55 55.37 8.34 36.81
CA GLY A 55 54.27 7.52 36.34
C GLY A 55 54.69 6.25 35.60
N ARG A 56 55.95 5.77 35.73
CA ARG A 56 56.40 4.48 35.18
C ARG A 56 56.50 3.42 36.28
N HIS A 57 56.13 2.18 35.97
CA HIS A 57 56.19 1.07 36.92
C HIS A 57 57.62 0.77 37.40
N GLU A 58 58.61 0.88 36.51
CA GLU A 58 60.02 0.67 36.84
C GLU A 58 60.54 1.64 37.92
N ASP A 59 60.07 2.89 37.87
CA ASP A 59 60.47 3.91 38.83
C ASP A 59 59.87 3.66 40.22
N PHE A 60 58.73 2.98 40.29
CA PHE A 60 58.20 2.48 41.57
C PHE A 60 59.06 1.33 42.10
N LEU A 61 59.40 0.35 41.27
CA LEU A 61 60.27 -0.76 41.68
C LEU A 61 61.65 -0.27 42.15
N ALA A 62 62.17 0.81 41.58
CA ALA A 62 63.43 1.42 41.99
C ALA A 62 63.44 1.94 43.45
N LEU A 63 62.27 2.22 44.03
CA LEU A 63 62.12 2.66 45.43
C LEU A 63 62.17 1.51 46.44
N LEU A 64 61.95 0.27 45.98
CA LEU A 64 61.92 -0.92 46.84
C LEU A 64 63.33 -1.41 47.15
N GLU A 65 63.48 -2.13 48.27
CA GLU A 65 64.70 -2.89 48.58
C GLU A 65 64.96 -3.97 47.51
N PRO A 66 66.23 -4.24 47.12
CA PRO A 66 66.54 -5.12 45.99
C PRO A 66 65.92 -6.53 46.08
N GLY A 67 65.82 -7.10 47.28
CA GLY A 67 65.20 -8.41 47.49
C GLY A 67 63.67 -8.43 47.30
N ASP A 68 63.01 -7.31 47.57
CA ASP A 68 61.55 -7.19 47.45
C ASP A 68 61.12 -6.86 46.02
N ARG A 69 61.98 -6.21 45.21
CA ARG A 69 61.73 -5.95 43.78
C ARG A 69 61.40 -7.22 43.01
N ALA A 70 62.30 -8.20 43.07
CA ALA A 70 62.16 -9.45 42.34
C ALA A 70 61.04 -10.35 42.88
N ARG A 71 60.67 -10.19 44.16
CA ARG A 71 59.51 -10.89 44.73
C ARG A 71 58.22 -10.26 44.21
N LEU A 72 58.08 -8.95 44.34
CA LEU A 72 56.85 -8.25 43.95
C LEU A 72 56.56 -8.38 42.46
N SER A 73 57.57 -8.25 41.59
CA SER A 73 57.39 -8.44 40.14
C SER A 73 56.84 -9.84 39.82
N ARG A 74 57.37 -10.89 40.46
CA ARG A 74 56.87 -12.26 40.25
C ARG A 74 55.45 -12.46 40.74
N GLU A 75 55.08 -11.87 41.88
CA GLU A 75 53.73 -11.97 42.42
C GLU A 75 52.70 -11.26 41.52
N ILE A 76 53.05 -10.09 40.98
CA ILE A 76 52.19 -9.37 40.02
C ILE A 76 52.11 -10.12 38.68
N GLU A 77 53.21 -10.65 38.15
CA GLU A 77 53.22 -11.45 36.93
C GLU A 77 52.36 -12.73 37.06
N ALA A 78 52.46 -13.42 38.21
CA ALA A 78 51.61 -14.57 38.49
C ALA A 78 50.12 -14.20 38.51
N ALA A 79 49.76 -13.05 39.11
CA ALA A 79 48.39 -12.56 39.11
C ALA A 79 47.92 -12.12 37.70
N LEU A 80 48.81 -11.55 36.88
CA LEU A 80 48.52 -11.20 35.49
C LEU A 80 48.29 -12.43 34.60
N ALA A 81 48.89 -13.57 34.94
CA ALA A 81 48.64 -14.85 34.28
C ALA A 81 47.32 -15.49 34.72
N ALA A 82 46.86 -15.27 35.95
CA ALA A 82 45.65 -15.88 36.50
C ALA A 82 44.34 -15.20 36.03
N HIS A 83 43.29 -15.99 35.77
CA HIS A 83 41.94 -15.48 35.53
C HIS A 83 41.32 -14.97 36.84
N GLY A 84 41.05 -13.65 36.92
CA GLY A 84 40.60 -12.99 38.15
C GLY A 84 41.72 -12.71 39.16
N GLY A 85 42.99 -12.70 38.73
CA GLY A 85 44.15 -12.53 39.60
C GLY A 85 44.06 -11.32 40.53
N GLN A 86 44.18 -11.59 41.82
CA GLN A 86 44.32 -10.62 42.90
C GLN A 86 45.41 -11.12 43.84
N GLY A 87 46.06 -10.21 44.55
CA GLY A 87 47.14 -10.56 45.44
C GLY A 87 47.40 -9.50 46.49
N SER A 88 48.19 -9.89 47.48
CA SER A 88 48.73 -8.98 48.47
C SER A 88 50.22 -9.21 48.61
N SER A 89 50.96 -8.14 48.86
CA SER A 89 52.41 -8.21 49.06
C SER A 89 52.84 -7.20 50.10
N THR A 90 53.79 -7.61 50.93
CA THR A 90 54.46 -6.72 51.87
C THR A 90 55.88 -6.48 51.37
N PHE A 91 56.32 -5.24 51.33
CA PHE A 91 57.65 -4.88 50.84
C PHE A 91 58.21 -3.68 51.59
N GLN A 92 59.53 -3.57 51.63
CA GLN A 92 60.23 -2.43 52.20
C GLN A 92 60.65 -1.45 51.11
N LEU A 93 60.38 -0.18 51.35
CA LEU A 93 60.88 0.92 50.54
C LEU A 93 61.83 1.79 51.34
N LEU A 94 62.79 2.39 50.64
CA LEU A 94 63.69 3.38 51.20
C LEU A 94 63.15 4.77 50.83
N ASP A 95 62.70 5.52 51.84
CA ASP A 95 62.18 6.88 51.66
C ASP A 95 63.29 7.78 51.10
N PRO A 96 63.16 8.30 49.86
CA PRO A 96 64.23 9.06 49.21
C PRO A 96 64.51 10.40 49.89
N ALA A 97 63.52 10.97 50.59
CA ALA A 97 63.64 12.25 51.26
C ALA A 97 64.23 12.13 52.66
N SER A 98 63.92 11.04 53.38
CA SER A 98 64.33 10.87 54.79
C SER A 98 65.37 9.77 55.04
N GLY A 99 65.66 8.91 54.06
CA GLY A 99 66.57 7.77 54.18
C GLY A 99 66.07 6.66 55.11
N ARG A 100 64.82 6.73 55.58
CA ARG A 100 64.21 5.74 56.48
C ARG A 100 63.61 4.58 55.69
N LYS A 101 63.75 3.36 56.20
CA LYS A 101 63.03 2.20 55.68
C LYS A 101 61.59 2.22 56.16
N ARG A 102 60.64 2.07 55.25
CA ARG A 102 59.21 1.93 55.54
C ARG A 102 58.74 0.58 55.03
N THR A 103 57.91 -0.11 55.81
CA THR A 103 57.29 -1.36 55.39
C THR A 103 55.89 -1.04 54.90
N LEU A 104 55.59 -1.32 53.65
CA LEU A 104 54.24 -1.18 53.11
C LEU A 104 53.62 -2.55 52.85
N GLU A 105 52.32 -2.62 53.04
CA GLU A 105 51.48 -3.72 52.59
C GLU A 105 50.57 -3.21 51.48
N MET A 106 50.48 -3.99 50.41
CA MET A 106 49.74 -3.65 49.20
C MET A 106 48.78 -4.76 48.85
N TRP A 107 47.57 -4.38 48.44
CA TRP A 107 46.62 -5.27 47.78
C TRP A 107 46.34 -4.78 46.39
N PHE A 108 46.19 -5.72 45.46
CA PHE A 108 45.94 -5.38 44.07
C PHE A 108 45.06 -6.43 43.38
N LYS A 109 44.39 -5.96 42.33
CA LYS A 109 43.53 -6.77 41.46
C LYS A 109 43.78 -6.44 40.00
N VAL A 110 43.80 -7.48 39.18
CA VAL A 110 43.89 -7.38 37.72
C VAL A 110 42.49 -7.22 37.12
N CYS A 111 42.26 -6.09 36.47
CA CYS A 111 41.05 -5.79 35.71
C CYS A 111 41.25 -6.20 34.25
N ARG A 112 40.36 -7.08 33.77
CA ARG A 112 40.24 -7.45 32.35
C ARG A 112 38.98 -6.78 31.81
N GLY A 113 39.04 -6.26 30.58
CA GLY A 113 37.88 -5.68 29.89
C GLY A 113 36.91 -6.77 29.40
N THR A 114 36.21 -6.52 28.29
CA THR A 114 35.33 -7.51 27.63
C THR A 114 36.07 -8.68 26.96
N GLY A 115 37.39 -8.79 27.12
CA GLY A 115 38.23 -9.86 26.60
C GLY A 115 39.12 -10.51 27.67
N THR A 116 39.86 -11.56 27.31
CA THR A 116 40.71 -12.34 28.24
C THR A 116 42.03 -11.67 28.61
N HIS A 117 42.41 -10.57 27.96
CA HIS A 117 43.68 -9.87 28.19
C HIS A 117 43.58 -8.85 29.34
N PRO A 118 44.61 -8.73 30.20
CA PRO A 118 44.61 -7.79 31.31
C PRO A 118 44.80 -6.36 30.79
N GLN A 119 43.93 -5.44 31.22
CA GLN A 119 43.97 -4.04 30.77
C GLN A 119 44.51 -3.11 31.85
N ARG A 120 44.26 -3.40 33.13
CA ARG A 120 44.67 -2.54 34.23
C ARG A 120 44.94 -3.36 35.49
N VAL A 121 45.86 -2.90 36.33
CA VAL A 121 46.01 -3.36 37.71
C VAL A 121 45.65 -2.20 38.62
N ILE A 122 44.75 -2.41 39.56
CA ILE A 122 44.40 -1.41 40.57
C ILE A 122 44.73 -1.94 41.94
N GLY A 123 45.16 -1.07 42.84
CA GLY A 123 45.53 -1.49 44.18
C GLY A 123 45.54 -0.35 45.17
N VAL A 124 45.63 -0.73 46.44
CA VAL A 124 45.78 0.16 47.58
C VAL A 124 47.00 -0.27 48.41
N CYS A 125 47.70 0.70 48.99
CA CYS A 125 48.84 0.48 49.88
C CYS A 125 48.61 1.11 51.24
N ARG A 126 49.16 0.48 52.28
CA ARG A 126 49.25 1.06 53.63
C ARG A 126 50.66 0.89 54.20
N GLU A 127 51.04 1.78 55.12
CA GLU A 127 52.24 1.62 55.92
C GLU A 127 51.97 0.71 57.13
N VAL A 128 52.83 -0.29 57.33
CA VAL A 128 52.79 -1.21 58.46
C VAL A 128 53.78 -0.70 59.51
N THR A 129 53.27 -0.29 60.67
CA THR A 129 54.08 0.03 61.86
C THR A 129 54.07 -1.16 62.82
N GLY A 130 55.18 -1.38 63.55
CA GLY A 130 55.47 -2.60 64.33
C GLY A 130 54.42 -3.03 65.39
N PRO A 131 54.72 -4.04 66.22
CA PRO A 131 53.76 -4.98 66.83
C PRO A 131 52.69 -4.41 67.80
N ASN A 132 52.62 -3.09 68.02
CA ASN A 132 51.46 -2.42 68.64
C ASN A 132 50.40 -1.98 67.61
N GLY A 133 50.50 -2.47 66.37
CA GLY A 133 49.69 -2.06 65.21
C GLY A 133 48.32 -2.73 65.07
N ASP A 134 48.05 -3.85 65.74
CA ASP A 134 46.82 -4.62 65.53
C ASP A 134 45.56 -3.87 65.99
N GLU A 135 45.62 -3.22 67.16
CA GLU A 135 44.46 -2.50 67.72
C GLU A 135 44.16 -1.20 66.93
N ALA A 136 45.21 -0.49 66.50
CA ALA A 136 45.07 0.70 65.67
C ALA A 136 44.68 0.38 64.22
N ALA A 137 45.11 -0.78 63.67
CA ALA A 137 44.68 -1.26 62.36
C ALA A 137 43.21 -1.71 62.38
N LEU A 138 42.79 -2.45 63.41
CA LEU A 138 41.40 -2.84 63.61
C LEU A 138 40.48 -1.63 63.79
N MET A 139 40.93 -0.61 64.53
CA MET A 139 40.16 0.63 64.70
C MET A 139 40.00 1.38 63.36
N ARG A 140 41.06 1.46 62.54
CA ARG A 140 41.00 2.08 61.21
C ARG A 140 40.14 1.29 60.21
N ASP A 141 40.24 -0.04 60.19
CA ASP A 141 39.42 -0.89 59.31
C ASP A 141 37.93 -0.77 59.70
N ARG A 142 37.64 -0.65 61.00
CA ARG A 142 36.28 -0.40 61.52
C ARG A 142 35.77 0.98 61.13
N ASP A 143 36.59 2.02 61.25
CA ASP A 143 36.21 3.39 60.90
C ASP A 143 35.97 3.51 59.38
N PHE A 144 36.76 2.83 58.55
CA PHE A 144 36.57 2.77 57.10
C PHE A 144 35.25 2.09 56.70
N LEU A 145 34.97 0.91 57.25
CA LEU A 145 33.72 0.19 57.00
C LEU A 145 32.50 1.00 57.48
N SER A 146 32.60 1.67 58.62
CA SER A 146 31.55 2.54 59.15
C SER A 146 31.28 3.72 58.20
N THR A 147 32.35 4.36 57.71
CA THR A 147 32.26 5.48 56.75
C THR A 147 31.58 5.05 55.44
N LEU A 148 31.90 3.86 54.90
CA LEU A 148 31.25 3.32 53.71
C LEU A 148 29.77 3.04 53.95
N MET A 149 29.42 2.43 55.08
CA MET A 149 28.04 2.14 55.46
C MET A 149 27.22 3.41 55.70
N GLU A 150 27.85 4.50 56.14
CA GLU A 150 27.18 5.79 56.37
C GLU A 150 26.95 6.62 55.09
N HIS A 151 27.86 6.55 54.12
CA HIS A 151 27.85 7.50 53.00
C HIS A 151 27.50 6.91 51.62
N LEU A 152 27.48 5.58 51.47
CA LEU A 152 27.07 4.96 50.22
C LEU A 152 25.55 5.09 50.00
N PRO A 153 25.10 5.51 48.80
CA PRO A 153 23.69 5.67 48.49
C PRO A 153 22.97 4.34 48.24
N ASP A 154 23.71 3.25 48.03
CA ASP A 154 23.15 1.93 47.83
C ASP A 154 22.71 1.33 49.18
N ASN A 155 21.63 0.55 49.13
CA ASN A 155 21.06 -0.14 50.29
C ASN A 155 21.88 -1.40 50.56
N ILE A 156 22.84 -1.33 51.48
CA ILE A 156 23.72 -2.44 51.84
C ILE A 156 23.25 -3.04 53.16
N TYR A 157 23.10 -4.36 53.22
CA TYR A 157 22.66 -5.04 54.43
C TYR A 157 23.39 -6.36 54.64
N PHE A 158 23.46 -6.77 55.90
CA PHE A 158 23.97 -8.05 56.35
C PHE A 158 22.91 -8.72 57.21
N LYS A 159 22.72 -10.03 57.05
CA LYS A 159 21.74 -10.82 57.80
C LYS A 159 22.33 -12.14 58.26
N ASP A 160 21.82 -12.68 59.36
CA ASP A 160 22.16 -14.00 59.88
C ASP A 160 21.44 -15.13 59.12
N ARG A 161 21.57 -16.38 59.60
CA ARG A 161 20.95 -17.56 58.98
C ARG A 161 19.43 -17.58 59.14
N GLU A 162 18.93 -16.82 60.11
CA GLU A 162 17.52 -16.63 60.43
C GLU A 162 16.93 -15.41 59.70
N SER A 163 17.66 -14.80 58.77
CA SER A 163 17.24 -13.62 57.98
C SER A 163 17.08 -12.34 58.82
N ARG A 164 17.76 -12.27 59.97
CA ARG A 164 17.74 -11.09 60.84
C ARG A 164 18.87 -10.14 60.50
N PHE A 165 18.59 -8.84 60.43
CA PHE A 165 19.61 -7.81 60.16
C PHE A 165 20.70 -7.80 61.23
N LEU A 166 21.95 -7.90 60.77
CA LEU A 166 23.20 -7.80 61.55
C LEU A 166 23.87 -6.43 61.41
N ALA A 167 23.67 -5.78 60.26
CA ALA A 167 24.12 -4.42 59.98
C ALA A 167 23.41 -3.91 58.71
N ALA A 168 23.21 -2.60 58.62
CA ALA A 168 22.56 -1.98 57.47
C ALA A 168 23.17 -0.61 57.13
N SER A 169 23.27 -0.23 55.86
CA SER A 169 23.78 1.10 55.49
C SER A 169 22.79 2.19 55.90
N HIS A 170 23.25 3.44 55.93
CA HIS A 170 22.37 4.58 56.13
C HIS A 170 21.21 4.60 55.10
N GLY A 171 21.46 4.14 53.87
CA GLY A 171 20.42 3.94 52.86
C GLY A 171 19.28 3.05 53.36
N VAL A 172 19.61 1.87 53.89
CA VAL A 172 18.62 0.93 54.44
C VAL A 172 17.93 1.50 55.69
N LEU A 173 18.66 2.20 56.57
CA LEU A 173 18.08 2.81 57.77
C LEU A 173 17.07 3.92 57.42
N ALA A 174 17.46 4.83 56.52
CA ALA A 174 16.59 5.90 56.03
C ALA A 174 15.36 5.34 55.30
N MET A 175 15.57 4.30 54.50
CA MET A 175 14.54 3.55 53.79
C MET A 175 13.54 2.92 54.79
N ALA A 176 14.03 2.22 55.82
CA ALA A 176 13.21 1.56 56.85
C ALA A 176 12.65 2.52 57.93
N GLY A 177 12.91 3.83 57.84
CA GLY A 177 12.50 4.81 58.84
C GLY A 177 13.18 4.66 60.21
N CYS A 178 14.30 3.93 60.26
CA CYS A 178 15.09 3.69 61.47
C CYS A 178 16.09 4.82 61.67
N LYS A 179 16.26 5.29 62.91
CA LYS A 179 17.19 6.40 63.23
C LYS A 179 18.64 5.95 63.32
N ASP A 180 18.87 4.72 63.78
CA ASP A 180 20.19 4.13 63.95
C ASP A 180 20.15 2.60 63.80
N GLN A 181 21.32 1.96 63.86
CA GLN A 181 21.46 0.51 63.74
C GLN A 181 20.63 -0.25 64.79
N SER A 182 20.52 0.25 66.02
CA SER A 182 19.88 -0.49 67.11
C SER A 182 18.39 -0.75 66.85
N GLU A 183 17.74 0.10 66.05
CA GLU A 183 16.35 -0.06 65.66
C GLU A 183 16.14 -1.09 64.53
N ILE A 184 17.17 -1.45 63.76
CA ILE A 184 17.06 -2.46 62.69
C ILE A 184 17.64 -3.83 63.07
N LEU A 185 18.59 -3.87 63.99
CA LEU A 185 19.23 -5.12 64.42
C LEU A 185 18.20 -6.14 64.94
N GLY A 186 18.30 -7.38 64.45
CA GLY A 186 17.40 -8.48 64.85
C GLY A 186 16.03 -8.52 64.16
N LYS A 187 15.64 -7.45 63.45
CA LYS A 187 14.44 -7.41 62.59
C LYS A 187 14.66 -8.22 61.31
N THR A 188 13.57 -8.53 60.63
CA THR A 188 13.50 -9.24 59.35
C THR A 188 12.87 -8.35 58.28
N ASP A 189 12.90 -8.75 57.00
CA ASP A 189 12.21 -7.99 55.94
C ASP A 189 10.71 -7.85 56.19
N ALA A 190 10.08 -8.80 56.90
CA ALA A 190 8.67 -8.75 57.24
C ALA A 190 8.32 -7.62 58.24
N ASP A 191 9.32 -7.10 58.96
CA ASP A 191 9.14 -5.96 59.86
C ASP A 191 9.23 -4.60 59.14
N ILE A 192 9.66 -4.60 57.86
CA ILE A 192 9.97 -3.39 57.07
C ILE A 192 9.09 -3.29 55.82
N PHE A 193 8.93 -4.39 55.10
CA PHE A 193 8.19 -4.48 53.84
C PHE A 193 6.86 -5.21 54.02
N THR A 194 6.02 -5.18 52.99
CA THR A 194 4.82 -6.03 52.99
C THR A 194 5.18 -7.52 52.81
N ASP A 195 4.25 -8.40 53.20
CA ASP A 195 4.39 -9.85 53.08
C ASP A 195 4.80 -10.33 51.68
N ALA A 196 4.36 -9.62 50.63
CA ALA A 196 4.65 -9.96 49.24
C ALA A 196 6.15 -9.89 48.94
N HIS A 197 6.81 -8.81 49.34
CA HIS A 197 8.26 -8.66 49.16
C HIS A 197 9.04 -9.49 50.20
N ALA A 198 8.63 -9.43 51.47
CA ALA A 198 9.33 -10.11 52.56
C ALA A 198 9.41 -11.64 52.36
N SER A 199 8.33 -12.27 51.87
CA SER A 199 8.32 -13.72 51.60
C SER A 199 9.28 -14.10 50.48
N GLN A 200 9.37 -13.28 49.43
CA GLN A 200 10.29 -13.50 48.32
C GLN A 200 11.74 -13.31 48.75
N ALA A 201 12.03 -12.25 49.50
CA ALA A 201 13.36 -11.99 50.05
C ALA A 201 13.84 -13.15 50.95
N LEU A 202 12.97 -13.66 51.82
CA LEU A 202 13.25 -14.81 52.67
C LEU A 202 13.51 -16.10 51.87
N ALA A 203 12.75 -16.33 50.79
CA ALA A 203 12.96 -17.49 49.92
C ALA A 203 14.32 -17.43 49.20
N ASP A 204 14.68 -16.26 48.68
CA ASP A 204 15.97 -16.01 48.05
C ASP A 204 17.13 -16.23 49.01
N GLU A 205 17.03 -15.71 50.24
CA GLU A 205 18.06 -15.85 51.26
C GLU A 205 18.22 -17.30 51.70
N ARG A 206 17.12 -18.03 51.94
CA ARG A 206 17.16 -19.47 52.23
C ARG A 206 17.84 -20.24 51.11
N ARG A 207 17.58 -19.89 49.85
CA ARG A 207 18.22 -20.50 48.69
C ARG A 207 19.72 -20.23 48.69
N ILE A 208 20.15 -19.00 48.95
CA ILE A 208 21.57 -18.64 49.03
C ILE A 208 22.26 -19.37 50.17
N ILE A 209 21.62 -19.45 51.35
CA ILE A 209 22.18 -20.15 52.51
C ILE A 209 22.33 -21.65 52.23
N ALA A 210 21.33 -22.28 51.60
CA ALA A 210 21.36 -23.72 51.30
C ALA A 210 22.35 -24.08 50.19
N THR A 211 22.46 -23.25 49.15
CA THR A 211 23.26 -23.55 47.96
C THR A 211 24.65 -22.92 47.96
N GLY A 212 24.84 -21.85 48.74
CA GLY A 212 26.02 -21.00 48.69
C GLY A 212 26.17 -20.20 47.38
N GLN A 213 25.16 -20.19 46.51
CA GLN A 213 25.19 -19.49 45.23
C GLN A 213 24.58 -18.09 45.34
N PRO A 214 25.21 -17.04 44.78
CA PRO A 214 24.69 -15.69 44.81
C PRO A 214 23.52 -15.46 43.84
N LEU A 215 22.74 -14.40 44.11
CA LEU A 215 21.80 -13.79 43.16
C LEU A 215 22.40 -12.45 42.72
N ILE A 216 22.61 -12.25 41.43
CA ILE A 216 23.31 -11.07 40.91
C ILE A 216 22.39 -10.27 40.00
N GLY A 217 22.23 -8.98 40.29
CA GLY A 217 21.54 -8.02 39.44
C GLY A 217 20.05 -8.33 39.20
N ILE A 218 19.39 -9.00 40.13
CA ILE A 218 17.96 -9.29 40.02
C ILE A 218 17.16 -8.00 40.19
N GLU A 219 16.09 -7.83 39.41
CA GLU A 219 15.20 -6.69 39.56
C GLU A 219 14.02 -7.09 40.44
N GLU A 220 13.85 -6.38 41.54
CA GLU A 220 12.82 -6.68 42.54
C GLU A 220 11.88 -5.49 42.66
N LYS A 221 10.60 -5.80 42.83
CA LYS A 221 9.58 -4.82 43.21
C LYS A 221 9.43 -4.86 44.72
N GLU A 222 9.85 -3.80 45.38
CA GLU A 222 9.65 -3.59 46.80
C GLU A 222 8.27 -2.95 47.02
N THR A 223 7.52 -3.52 47.95
CA THR A 223 6.17 -3.07 48.30
C THR A 223 6.14 -2.77 49.78
N TRP A 224 5.61 -1.60 50.10
CA TRP A 224 5.80 -0.98 51.40
C TRP A 224 4.48 -0.87 52.17
N PRO A 225 4.51 -0.90 53.52
CA PRO A 225 3.30 -0.78 54.33
C PRO A 225 2.52 0.53 54.12
N ASP A 226 3.19 1.62 53.68
CA ASP A 226 2.57 2.91 53.34
C ASP A 226 1.92 2.92 51.94
N GLY A 227 1.98 1.80 51.21
CA GLY A 227 1.46 1.66 49.85
C GLY A 227 2.41 2.13 48.75
N ARG A 228 3.63 2.58 49.10
CA ARG A 228 4.67 2.90 48.12
C ARG A 228 5.13 1.63 47.41
N GLU A 229 5.57 1.80 46.17
CA GLU A 229 6.23 0.75 45.40
C GLU A 229 7.54 1.30 44.82
N THR A 230 8.63 0.57 45.02
CA THR A 230 9.95 0.91 44.46
C THR A 230 10.47 -0.27 43.65
N TRP A 231 11.26 0.03 42.62
CA TRP A 231 12.00 -0.99 41.88
C TRP A 231 13.47 -0.90 42.24
N VAL A 232 14.06 -2.03 42.58
CA VAL A 232 15.48 -2.11 42.91
C VAL A 232 16.19 -3.15 42.05
N SER A 233 17.46 -2.90 41.75
CA SER A 233 18.37 -3.92 41.26
C SER A 233 19.21 -4.42 42.43
N THR A 234 19.01 -5.68 42.80
CA THR A 234 19.57 -6.30 44.00
C THR A 234 20.60 -7.35 43.64
N THR A 235 21.72 -7.36 44.36
CA THR A 235 22.68 -8.47 44.36
C THR A 235 22.80 -9.00 45.79
N LYS A 236 22.52 -10.30 45.98
CA LYS A 236 22.55 -11.00 47.26
C LYS A 236 23.63 -12.07 47.24
N MET A 237 24.49 -12.07 48.25
CA MET A 237 25.70 -12.89 48.36
C MET A 237 25.68 -13.70 49.67
N PRO A 238 26.27 -14.90 49.70
CA PRO A 238 26.44 -15.65 50.95
C PRO A 238 27.49 -14.98 51.84
N LEU A 239 27.16 -14.75 53.10
CA LEU A 239 28.12 -14.34 54.13
C LEU A 239 28.78 -15.59 54.70
N ARG A 240 30.12 -15.64 54.72
CA ARG A 240 30.89 -16.82 55.14
C ARG A 240 31.80 -16.52 56.33
N ASP A 241 31.96 -17.49 57.22
CA ASP A 241 32.97 -17.45 58.28
C ASP A 241 34.38 -17.77 57.73
N SER A 242 35.39 -17.69 58.59
CA SER A 242 36.79 -18.00 58.25
C SER A 242 37.01 -19.48 57.89
N ALA A 243 36.08 -20.37 58.24
CA ALA A 243 36.09 -21.78 57.85
C ALA A 243 35.35 -22.04 56.52
N GLY A 244 34.79 -21.00 55.89
CA GLY A 244 34.07 -21.07 54.62
C GLY A 244 32.59 -21.46 54.72
N ASN A 245 32.05 -21.65 55.93
CA ASN A 245 30.65 -21.99 56.15
C ASN A 245 29.78 -20.76 55.92
N VAL A 246 28.60 -20.94 55.30
CA VAL A 246 27.63 -19.85 55.15
C VAL A 246 26.98 -19.56 56.51
N ILE A 247 27.20 -18.37 57.03
CA ILE A 247 26.71 -17.87 58.32
C ILE A 247 25.59 -16.83 58.16
N GLY A 248 25.19 -16.54 56.93
CA GLY A 248 24.12 -15.59 56.64
C GLY A 248 24.18 -15.11 55.20
N THR A 249 23.64 -13.92 54.95
CA THR A 249 23.66 -13.28 53.64
C THR A 249 24.07 -11.81 53.78
N PHE A 250 24.56 -11.23 52.70
CA PHE A 250 24.65 -9.79 52.57
C PHE A 250 24.22 -9.38 51.18
N GLY A 251 23.70 -8.18 51.03
CA GLY A 251 23.20 -7.71 49.76
C GLY A 251 23.41 -6.23 49.56
N LEU A 252 23.35 -5.81 48.30
CA LEU A 252 23.27 -4.43 47.88
C LEU A 252 22.06 -4.27 46.96
N SER A 253 21.24 -3.27 47.22
CA SER A 253 20.09 -2.92 46.39
C SER A 253 20.23 -1.47 45.92
N ARG A 254 20.01 -1.24 44.63
CA ARG A 254 20.03 0.09 44.01
C ARG A 254 18.66 0.43 43.48
N ASP A 255 18.13 1.59 43.85
CA ASP A 255 16.88 2.11 43.30
C ASP A 255 16.99 2.36 41.78
N ILE A 256 16.11 1.72 41.02
CA ILE A 256 15.95 1.81 39.56
C ILE A 256 14.53 2.27 39.18
N THR A 257 13.75 2.80 40.12
CA THR A 257 12.35 3.21 39.94
C THR A 257 12.21 4.23 38.82
N GLY A 258 13.03 5.30 38.82
CA GLY A 258 13.00 6.31 37.76
C GLY A 258 13.29 5.75 36.36
N ARG A 259 14.22 4.79 36.27
CA ARG A 259 14.54 4.10 35.01
C ARG A 259 13.35 3.25 34.52
N LYS A 260 12.69 2.53 35.43
CA LYS A 260 11.52 1.69 35.11
C LYS A 260 10.31 2.50 34.68
N LEU A 261 10.03 3.61 35.35
CA LEU A 261 8.95 4.53 34.97
C LEU A 261 9.18 5.12 33.57
N ALA A 262 10.40 5.60 33.28
CA ALA A 262 10.74 6.13 31.96
C ALA A 262 10.63 5.07 30.84
N GLU A 263 11.07 3.84 31.10
CA GLU A 263 10.92 2.72 30.16
C GLU A 263 9.44 2.41 29.87
N GLN A 264 8.61 2.41 30.92
CA GLN A 264 7.17 2.17 30.80
C GLN A 264 6.47 3.30 30.05
N GLU A 265 6.75 4.57 30.37
CA GLU A 265 6.21 5.73 29.67
C GLU A 265 6.58 5.70 28.18
N LEU A 266 7.84 5.40 27.86
CA LEU A 266 8.29 5.27 26.47
C LEU A 266 7.55 4.14 25.74
N ARG A 267 7.36 3.00 26.41
CA ARG A 267 6.62 1.86 25.85
C ARG A 267 5.15 2.21 25.60
N GLN A 268 4.50 2.89 26.54
CA GLN A 268 3.11 3.34 26.40
C GLN A 268 2.97 4.38 25.28
N ALA A 269 3.88 5.36 25.21
CA ALA A 269 3.89 6.36 24.15
C ALA A 269 4.06 5.72 22.76
N LYS A 270 4.96 4.72 22.64
CA LYS A 270 5.14 3.95 21.40
C LYS A 270 3.88 3.17 21.02
N GLN A 271 3.27 2.47 21.98
CA GLN A 271 2.03 1.71 21.73
C GLN A 271 0.87 2.62 21.31
N ALA A 272 0.74 3.79 21.94
CA ALA A 272 -0.26 4.80 21.57
C ALA A 272 -0.03 5.34 20.16
N ALA A 273 1.23 5.64 19.80
CA ALA A 273 1.60 6.07 18.45
C ALA A 273 1.28 5.00 17.39
N ASP A 274 1.64 3.73 17.65
CA ASP A 274 1.38 2.61 16.75
C ASP A 274 -0.14 2.33 16.61
N ALA A 275 -0.91 2.48 17.69
CA ALA A 275 -2.37 2.36 17.65
C ALA A 275 -3.01 3.49 16.83
N ALA A 276 -2.58 4.73 17.04
CA ALA A 276 -3.06 5.88 16.27
C ALA A 276 -2.74 5.75 14.77
N ALA A 277 -1.53 5.29 14.43
CA ALA A 277 -1.13 5.05 13.04
C ALA A 277 -1.99 3.96 12.37
N ARG A 278 -2.28 2.86 13.08
CA ARG A 278 -3.17 1.80 12.57
C ARG A 278 -4.61 2.29 12.37
N ALA A 279 -5.16 3.00 13.35
CA ALA A 279 -6.50 3.57 13.27
C ALA A 279 -6.62 4.57 12.10
N LYS A 280 -5.61 5.43 11.89
CA LYS A 280 -5.53 6.32 10.73
C LYS A 280 -5.55 5.52 9.41
N GLY A 281 -4.79 4.43 9.32
CA GLY A 281 -4.74 3.58 8.13
C GLY A 281 -6.06 2.86 7.84
N GLU A 282 -6.73 2.33 8.86
CA GLU A 282 -8.04 1.66 8.73
C GLU A 282 -9.15 2.66 8.36
N PHE A 283 -9.16 3.84 8.99
CA PHE A 283 -10.08 4.91 8.64
C PHE A 283 -9.97 5.28 7.15
N LEU A 284 -8.74 5.45 6.65
CA LEU A 284 -8.51 5.81 5.25
C LEU A 284 -8.90 4.67 4.30
N ALA A 285 -8.60 3.42 4.65
CA ALA A 285 -9.03 2.27 3.86
C ALA A 285 -10.56 2.17 3.74
N ASN A 286 -11.30 2.43 4.82
CA ASN A 286 -12.76 2.44 4.81
C ASN A 286 -13.32 3.63 4.03
N MET A 287 -12.78 4.84 4.24
CA MET A 287 -13.15 6.03 3.47
C MET A 287 -12.94 5.84 1.96
N SER A 288 -11.92 5.09 1.54
CA SER A 288 -11.75 4.74 0.12
C SER A 288 -12.99 4.09 -0.48
N HIS A 289 -13.55 3.12 0.22
CA HIS A 289 -14.67 2.31 -0.28
C HIS A 289 -15.98 3.09 -0.23
N GLU A 290 -16.18 3.83 0.86
CA GLU A 290 -17.34 4.70 1.07
C GLU A 290 -17.42 5.84 0.06
N ILE A 291 -16.28 6.34 -0.44
CA ILE A 291 -16.27 7.38 -1.48
C ILE A 291 -16.27 6.76 -2.89
N ARG A 292 -15.56 5.65 -3.12
CA ARG A 292 -15.48 5.02 -4.45
C ARG A 292 -16.84 4.53 -4.93
N THR A 293 -17.65 3.95 -4.06
CA THR A 293 -18.96 3.38 -4.41
C THR A 293 -19.93 4.41 -4.99
N PRO A 294 -20.21 5.56 -4.33
CA PRO A 294 -21.08 6.58 -4.91
C PRO A 294 -20.46 7.23 -6.15
N MET A 295 -19.14 7.41 -6.20
CA MET A 295 -18.45 7.98 -7.37
C MET A 295 -18.57 7.09 -8.61
N ASN A 296 -18.43 5.78 -8.45
CA ASN A 296 -18.63 4.82 -9.54
C ASN A 296 -20.08 4.80 -10.01
N GLY A 297 -21.05 4.98 -9.10
CA GLY A 297 -22.46 5.14 -9.46
C GLY A 297 -22.70 6.40 -10.31
N VAL A 298 -22.06 7.52 -9.95
CA VAL A 298 -22.12 8.77 -10.75
C VAL A 298 -21.51 8.57 -12.13
N ILE A 299 -20.32 7.98 -12.24
CA ILE A 299 -19.66 7.72 -13.53
C ILE A 299 -20.53 6.79 -14.40
N GLY A 300 -21.03 5.70 -13.82
CA GLY A 300 -21.91 4.79 -14.54
C GLY A 300 -23.18 5.45 -15.06
N MET A 301 -23.80 6.35 -14.27
CA MET A 301 -24.98 7.10 -14.71
C MET A 301 -24.64 8.11 -15.82
N VAL A 302 -23.49 8.77 -15.72
CA VAL A 302 -23.04 9.71 -16.75
C VAL A 302 -22.69 9.00 -18.05
N ASP A 303 -22.09 7.81 -17.99
CA ASP A 303 -21.84 6.99 -19.18
C ASP A 303 -23.16 6.56 -19.84
N LEU A 304 -24.17 6.16 -19.06
CA LEU A 304 -25.51 5.87 -19.58
C LEU A 304 -26.17 7.11 -20.21
N LEU A 305 -25.98 8.29 -19.64
CA LEU A 305 -26.45 9.55 -20.22
C LEU A 305 -25.72 9.84 -21.55
N LEU A 306 -24.40 9.68 -21.60
CA LEU A 306 -23.59 9.93 -22.81
C LEU A 306 -23.89 8.97 -23.96
N ASP A 307 -24.33 7.76 -23.63
CA ASP A 307 -24.82 6.74 -24.57
C ASP A 307 -26.28 7.00 -25.04
N SER A 308 -26.99 7.97 -24.45
CA SER A 308 -28.34 8.37 -24.85
C SER A 308 -28.35 9.51 -25.89
N ALA A 309 -29.53 9.81 -26.44
CA ALA A 309 -29.71 10.94 -27.36
C ALA A 309 -29.67 12.27 -26.59
N LEU A 310 -28.47 12.82 -26.43
CA LEU A 310 -28.23 14.13 -25.82
C LEU A 310 -28.08 15.23 -26.88
N ASN A 311 -28.59 16.42 -26.59
CA ASN A 311 -28.23 17.61 -27.35
C ASN A 311 -26.76 18.02 -27.06
N PRO A 312 -26.13 18.87 -27.90
CA PRO A 312 -24.71 19.22 -27.75
C PRO A 312 -24.36 19.81 -26.37
N GLN A 313 -25.24 20.63 -25.81
CA GLN A 313 -25.02 21.27 -24.51
C GLN A 313 -25.14 20.26 -23.35
N GLN A 314 -26.09 19.33 -23.42
CA GLN A 314 -26.24 18.25 -22.45
C GLN A 314 -25.06 17.27 -22.50
N ARG A 315 -24.55 16.97 -23.69
CA ARG A 315 -23.36 16.14 -23.88
C ARG A 315 -22.13 16.80 -23.25
N GLU A 316 -21.94 18.10 -23.48
CA GLU A 316 -20.84 18.86 -22.86
C GLU A 316 -20.93 18.84 -21.31
N PHE A 317 -22.13 19.02 -20.74
CA PHE A 317 -22.32 18.88 -19.29
C PHE A 317 -22.01 17.48 -18.77
N ALA A 318 -22.47 16.44 -19.46
CA ALA A 318 -22.20 15.07 -19.07
C ALA A 318 -20.70 14.73 -19.16
N GLU A 319 -20.01 15.16 -20.22
CA GLU A 319 -18.55 15.01 -20.36
C GLU A 319 -17.78 15.75 -19.25
N ALA A 320 -18.24 16.95 -18.88
CA ALA A 320 -17.65 17.72 -17.78
C ALA A 320 -17.83 17.02 -16.42
N ILE A 321 -19.02 16.45 -16.15
CA ILE A 321 -19.27 15.68 -14.93
C ILE A 321 -18.38 14.43 -14.89
N ARG A 322 -18.28 13.69 -16.01
CA ARG A 322 -17.41 12.50 -16.12
C ARG A 322 -15.96 12.84 -15.79
N THR A 323 -15.44 13.88 -16.45
CA THR A 323 -14.06 14.34 -16.26
C THR A 323 -13.80 14.76 -14.81
N SER A 324 -14.76 15.43 -14.18
CA SER A 324 -14.66 15.84 -12.78
C SER A 324 -14.69 14.65 -11.82
N ALA A 325 -15.51 13.65 -12.12
CA ALA A 325 -15.61 12.43 -11.32
C ALA A 325 -14.34 11.57 -11.40
N ASP A 326 -13.78 11.41 -12.60
CA ASP A 326 -12.50 10.72 -12.83
C ASP A 326 -11.35 11.44 -12.10
N ALA A 327 -11.31 12.77 -12.19
CA ALA A 327 -10.31 13.58 -11.49
C ALA A 327 -10.42 13.40 -9.97
N LEU A 328 -11.63 13.41 -9.41
CA LEU A 328 -11.84 13.20 -7.96
C LEU A 328 -11.40 11.80 -7.53
N LEU A 329 -11.72 10.76 -8.30
CA LEU A 329 -11.27 9.40 -8.02
C LEU A 329 -9.74 9.28 -8.05
N ALA A 330 -9.07 9.94 -9.00
CA ALA A 330 -7.62 9.98 -9.06
C ALA A 330 -7.03 10.61 -7.79
N ILE A 331 -7.58 11.74 -7.33
CA ILE A 331 -7.16 12.42 -6.09
C ILE A 331 -7.33 11.51 -4.87
N ILE A 332 -8.47 10.82 -4.76
CA ILE A 332 -8.74 9.91 -3.65
C ILE A 332 -7.75 8.75 -3.67
N ASN A 333 -7.54 8.14 -4.84
CA ASN A 333 -6.57 7.05 -4.98
C ASN A 333 -5.15 7.50 -4.61
N ASP A 334 -4.73 8.71 -5.00
CA ASP A 334 -3.44 9.29 -4.62
C ASP A 334 -3.30 9.45 -3.09
N ILE A 335 -4.32 9.97 -2.41
CA ILE A 335 -4.32 10.12 -0.94
C ILE A 335 -4.19 8.76 -0.27
N LEU A 336 -4.88 7.75 -0.79
CA LEU A 336 -4.88 6.41 -0.24
C LEU A 336 -3.56 5.69 -0.48
N ASP A 337 -3.01 5.79 -1.69
CA ASP A 337 -1.69 5.24 -2.01
C ASP A 337 -0.64 5.89 -1.11
N PHE A 338 -0.65 7.22 -0.96
CA PHE A 338 0.24 7.93 -0.03
C PHE A 338 0.11 7.39 1.40
N SER A 339 -1.12 7.18 1.87
CA SER A 339 -1.39 6.70 3.23
C SER A 339 -0.99 5.24 3.44
N LYS A 340 -1.15 4.38 2.42
CA LYS A 340 -0.69 2.98 2.45
C LYS A 340 0.83 2.90 2.48
N ILE A 341 1.50 3.78 1.75
CA ILE A 341 2.96 3.83 1.74
C ILE A 341 3.50 4.36 3.08
N GLU A 342 2.91 5.43 3.64
CA GLU A 342 3.27 5.95 4.97
C GLU A 342 3.12 4.88 6.06
N ALA A 343 2.09 4.02 5.95
CA ALA A 343 1.84 2.91 6.87
C ALA A 343 2.69 1.66 6.60
N GLY A 344 3.55 1.65 5.56
CA GLY A 344 4.36 0.49 5.18
C GLY A 344 3.54 -0.72 4.70
N LYS A 345 2.29 -0.51 4.29
CA LYS A 345 1.34 -1.58 3.87
C LYS A 345 1.32 -1.82 2.36
N LEU A 346 2.10 -1.08 1.58
CA LEU A 346 2.13 -1.23 0.12
C LEU A 346 2.97 -2.46 -0.27
N THR A 347 2.37 -3.41 -0.97
CA THR A 347 3.04 -4.61 -1.50
C THR A 347 3.38 -4.42 -2.97
N PHE A 348 4.61 -4.75 -3.36
CA PHE A 348 5.07 -4.72 -4.75
C PHE A 348 4.81 -6.04 -5.45
N GLU A 349 4.29 -5.96 -6.68
CA GLU A 349 4.18 -7.12 -7.54
C GLU A 349 5.56 -7.48 -8.13
N HIS A 350 5.80 -8.78 -8.37
CA HIS A 350 7.03 -9.29 -8.96
C HIS A 350 6.70 -10.03 -10.26
N LEU A 351 6.34 -9.26 -11.28
CA LEU A 351 5.92 -9.72 -12.60
C LEU A 351 7.07 -9.66 -13.59
N ASP A 352 7.11 -10.61 -14.52
CA ASP A 352 7.97 -10.55 -15.69
C ASP A 352 7.37 -9.55 -16.69
N PHE A 353 8.16 -8.56 -17.11
CA PHE A 353 7.72 -7.51 -18.03
C PHE A 353 8.82 -7.08 -19.00
N ASP A 354 8.42 -6.43 -20.10
CA ASP A 354 9.32 -5.76 -21.04
C ASP A 354 9.40 -4.26 -20.70
N LEU A 355 10.61 -3.79 -20.41
CA LEU A 355 10.89 -2.40 -20.05
C LEU A 355 10.55 -1.43 -21.18
N VAL A 356 10.92 -1.77 -22.42
CA VAL A 356 10.72 -0.92 -23.60
C VAL A 356 9.23 -0.77 -23.85
N GLU A 357 8.49 -1.88 -23.86
CA GLU A 357 7.05 -1.88 -24.04
C GLU A 357 6.33 -1.06 -22.96
N THR A 358 6.77 -1.18 -21.70
CA THR A 358 6.17 -0.47 -20.57
C THR A 358 6.34 1.05 -20.70
N VAL A 359 7.54 1.52 -21.07
CA VAL A 359 7.81 2.95 -21.27
C VAL A 359 7.06 3.48 -22.50
N GLU A 360 7.12 2.78 -23.63
CA GLU A 360 6.41 3.16 -24.87
C GLU A 360 4.89 3.22 -24.67
N ALA A 361 4.31 2.25 -23.94
CA ALA A 361 2.89 2.25 -23.62
C ALA A 361 2.49 3.47 -22.77
N THR A 362 3.35 3.90 -21.85
CA THR A 362 3.12 5.09 -21.02
C THR A 362 3.13 6.37 -21.85
N LEU A 363 4.13 6.51 -22.74
CA LEU A 363 4.23 7.64 -23.65
C LEU A 363 3.00 7.76 -24.56
N GLN A 364 2.46 6.63 -25.04
CA GLN A 364 1.26 6.64 -25.87
C GLN A 364 0.05 7.24 -25.17
N VAL A 365 -0.17 6.88 -23.90
CA VAL A 365 -1.34 7.35 -23.13
C VAL A 365 -1.29 8.87 -22.96
N LEU A 366 -0.09 9.45 -22.89
CA LEU A 366 0.11 10.88 -22.67
C LEU A 366 0.32 11.67 -23.97
N ALA A 367 0.46 11.00 -25.11
CA ALA A 367 0.71 11.62 -26.41
C ALA A 367 -0.42 12.58 -26.82
N GLU A 368 -1.68 12.19 -26.58
CA GLU A 368 -2.85 13.04 -26.90
C GLU A 368 -2.84 14.34 -26.08
N SER A 369 -2.49 14.27 -24.79
CA SER A 369 -2.39 15.45 -23.92
C SER A 369 -1.24 16.39 -24.32
N ALA A 370 -0.09 15.84 -24.71
CA ALA A 370 1.03 16.61 -25.23
C ALA A 370 0.65 17.32 -26.54
N GLN A 371 -0.01 16.61 -27.45
CA GLN A 371 -0.41 17.15 -28.75
C GLN A 371 -1.51 18.21 -28.65
N ALA A 372 -2.46 18.07 -27.72
CA ALA A 372 -3.47 19.11 -27.47
C ALA A 372 -2.83 20.48 -27.14
N LYS A 373 -1.58 20.48 -26.66
CA LYS A 373 -0.75 21.67 -26.43
C LYS A 373 0.28 21.96 -27.54
N GLY A 374 0.33 21.14 -28.59
CA GLY A 374 1.33 21.23 -29.65
C GLY A 374 2.76 20.91 -29.18
N LEU A 375 2.92 20.12 -28.12
CA LEU A 375 4.22 19.69 -27.61
C LEU A 375 4.69 18.41 -28.29
N GLU A 376 5.98 18.32 -28.61
CA GLU A 376 6.60 17.05 -29.01
C GLU A 376 6.88 16.18 -27.79
N LEU A 377 6.50 14.90 -27.88
CA LEU A 377 6.75 13.89 -26.84
C LEU A 377 7.57 12.74 -27.43
N ALA A 378 8.77 12.49 -26.91
CA ALA A 378 9.68 11.47 -27.42
C ALA A 378 10.27 10.59 -26.31
N GLY A 379 10.56 9.32 -26.64
CA GLY A 379 11.21 8.35 -25.76
C GLY A 379 12.54 7.86 -26.34
N ALA A 380 13.65 8.12 -25.64
CA ALA A 380 14.98 7.67 -26.02
C ALA A 380 15.41 6.48 -25.15
N ILE A 381 15.32 5.27 -25.70
CA ILE A 381 15.61 4.01 -25.00
C ILE A 381 16.74 3.26 -25.73
N PRO A 382 17.95 3.19 -25.15
CA PRO A 382 19.08 2.44 -25.71
C PRO A 382 18.81 0.91 -25.74
N PRO A 383 19.27 0.18 -26.78
CA PRO A 383 19.09 -1.28 -26.88
C PRO A 383 20.03 -2.08 -25.99
N CYS A 384 21.06 -1.46 -25.42
CA CYS A 384 21.97 -2.09 -24.48
C CYS A 384 21.32 -2.35 -23.11
N LEU A 385 20.09 -1.86 -22.91
CA LEU A 385 19.32 -2.10 -21.70
C LEU A 385 18.78 -3.54 -21.67
N PRO A 386 18.78 -4.19 -20.50
CA PRO A 386 18.04 -5.42 -20.31
C PRO A 386 16.55 -5.18 -20.55
N ALA A 387 15.99 -5.70 -21.65
CA ALA A 387 14.59 -5.51 -22.00
C ALA A 387 13.64 -6.32 -21.09
N HIS A 388 14.02 -7.55 -20.77
CA HIS A 388 13.21 -8.48 -19.98
C HIS A 388 13.62 -8.44 -18.50
N LEU A 389 12.78 -7.78 -17.70
CA LEU A 389 13.00 -7.52 -16.28
C LEU A 389 11.85 -8.07 -15.44
N ARG A 390 12.09 -8.23 -14.14
CA ARG A 390 11.11 -8.64 -13.15
C ARG A 390 10.94 -7.59 -12.07
N GLY A 391 9.69 -7.20 -11.81
CA GLY A 391 9.31 -6.16 -10.86
C GLY A 391 7.86 -5.72 -11.03
N ASP A 392 7.54 -4.49 -10.65
CA ASP A 392 6.18 -3.95 -10.72
C ASP A 392 6.05 -2.91 -11.84
N PRO A 393 5.58 -3.32 -13.05
CA PRO A 393 5.37 -2.39 -14.15
C PRO A 393 4.22 -1.40 -13.89
N GLY A 394 3.27 -1.72 -13.00
CA GLY A 394 2.20 -0.80 -12.63
C GLY A 394 2.74 0.42 -11.88
N ARG A 395 3.59 0.19 -10.88
CA ARG A 395 4.22 1.26 -10.10
C ARG A 395 5.26 2.04 -10.90
N LEU A 396 5.99 1.37 -11.80
CA LEU A 396 6.86 2.07 -12.76
C LEU A 396 6.05 3.05 -13.63
N ARG A 397 4.93 2.59 -14.21
CA ARG A 397 4.03 3.46 -14.99
C ARG A 397 3.48 4.61 -14.16
N GLN A 398 3.15 4.39 -12.89
CA GLN A 398 2.67 5.44 -12.00
C GLN A 398 3.72 6.55 -11.79
N ILE A 399 4.99 6.19 -11.55
CA ILE A 399 6.07 7.18 -11.44
C ILE A 399 6.21 7.96 -12.75
N LEU A 400 6.29 7.26 -13.89
CA LEU A 400 6.44 7.89 -15.20
C LEU A 400 5.26 8.80 -15.54
N ASN A 401 4.02 8.36 -15.32
CA ASN A 401 2.82 9.17 -15.53
C ASN A 401 2.87 10.46 -14.71
N ASN A 402 3.25 10.39 -13.43
CA ASN A 402 3.35 11.57 -12.57
C ASN A 402 4.41 12.55 -13.04
N LEU A 403 5.55 12.08 -13.55
CA LEU A 403 6.62 12.95 -14.04
C LEU A 403 6.30 13.54 -15.43
N ILE A 404 5.85 12.72 -16.37
CA ILE A 404 5.57 13.14 -17.75
C ILE A 404 4.35 14.06 -17.80
N SER A 405 3.28 13.77 -17.04
CA SER A 405 2.11 14.66 -16.97
C SER A 405 2.47 16.03 -16.38
N ASN A 406 3.37 16.08 -15.39
CA ASN A 406 3.89 17.34 -14.87
C ASN A 406 4.72 18.09 -15.93
N ALA A 407 5.60 17.40 -16.67
CA ALA A 407 6.36 18.00 -17.76
C ALA A 407 5.45 18.61 -18.84
N ILE A 408 4.43 17.88 -19.30
CA ILE A 408 3.42 18.38 -20.26
C ILE A 408 2.64 19.56 -19.67
N LYS A 409 2.30 19.50 -18.39
CA LYS A 409 1.53 20.53 -17.70
C LYS A 409 2.27 21.88 -17.62
N PHE A 410 3.57 21.87 -17.32
CA PHE A 410 4.38 23.07 -17.10
C PHE A 410 5.14 23.56 -18.33
N THR A 411 5.00 22.87 -19.46
CA THR A 411 5.52 23.30 -20.76
C THR A 411 4.38 23.90 -21.58
N GLU A 412 4.56 25.14 -22.05
CA GLU A 412 3.59 25.82 -22.94
C GLU A 412 3.90 25.58 -24.43
N ALA A 413 5.18 25.55 -24.80
CA ALA A 413 5.66 25.21 -26.15
C ALA A 413 7.03 24.52 -26.07
N GLY A 414 7.35 23.68 -27.06
CA GLY A 414 8.60 22.92 -27.12
C GLY A 414 8.39 21.41 -27.00
N GLN A 415 9.21 20.75 -26.19
CA GLN A 415 9.28 19.28 -26.16
C GLN A 415 9.42 18.70 -24.75
N VAL A 416 8.98 17.45 -24.61
CA VAL A 416 9.16 16.59 -23.45
C VAL A 416 9.85 15.30 -23.89
N ILE A 417 10.98 14.97 -23.28
CA ILE A 417 11.80 13.81 -23.65
C ILE A 417 11.93 12.89 -22.45
N VAL A 418 11.71 11.59 -22.65
CA VAL A 418 11.98 10.56 -21.65
C VAL A 418 13.21 9.77 -22.07
N ARG A 419 14.33 9.95 -21.37
CA ARG A 419 15.55 9.17 -21.58
C ARG A 419 15.63 8.04 -20.58
N VAL A 420 16.03 6.86 -21.05
CA VAL A 420 16.27 5.69 -20.19
C VAL A 420 17.73 5.29 -20.32
N SER A 421 18.41 5.03 -19.20
CA SER A 421 19.82 4.66 -19.19
C SER A 421 20.12 3.61 -18.11
N LEU A 422 21.20 2.86 -18.32
CA LEU A 422 21.65 1.85 -17.36
C LEU A 422 22.54 2.53 -16.32
N ALA A 423 22.13 2.55 -15.06
CA ALA A 423 22.93 3.14 -13.98
C ALA A 423 23.97 2.15 -13.42
N SER A 424 23.56 0.89 -13.23
CA SER A 424 24.45 -0.20 -12.84
C SER A 424 23.80 -1.55 -13.17
N GLU A 425 24.62 -2.57 -13.36
CA GLU A 425 24.15 -3.92 -13.67
C GLU A 425 25.00 -4.95 -12.92
N THR A 426 24.34 -6.00 -12.45
CA THR A 426 24.92 -7.19 -11.83
C THR A 426 24.41 -8.42 -12.58
N GLU A 427 24.86 -9.61 -12.21
CA GLU A 427 24.37 -10.86 -12.83
C GLU A 427 22.85 -11.04 -12.64
N SER A 428 22.31 -10.66 -11.48
CA SER A 428 20.90 -10.85 -11.10
C SER A 428 20.03 -9.61 -11.25
N ASP A 429 20.59 -8.42 -11.12
CA ASP A 429 19.83 -7.17 -11.02
C ASP A 429 20.37 -6.08 -11.95
N ALA A 430 19.46 -5.23 -12.45
CA ALA A 430 19.78 -4.02 -13.19
C ALA A 430 19.15 -2.81 -12.50
N VAL A 431 19.92 -1.74 -12.34
CA VAL A 431 19.42 -0.44 -11.89
C VAL A 431 19.28 0.45 -13.10
N ILE A 432 18.04 0.83 -13.40
CA ILE A 432 17.68 1.63 -14.56
C ILE A 432 17.42 3.06 -14.09
N ARG A 433 17.94 4.03 -14.83
CA ARG A 433 17.70 5.46 -14.64
C ARG A 433 16.75 5.97 -15.71
N PHE A 434 15.80 6.79 -15.30
CA PHE A 434 14.83 7.45 -16.15
C PHE A 434 14.94 8.95 -15.93
N ASP A 435 15.11 9.72 -17.00
CA ASP A 435 15.18 11.17 -16.98
C ASP A 435 14.02 11.71 -17.83
N VAL A 436 13.17 12.56 -17.25
CA VAL A 436 12.07 13.25 -17.91
C VAL A 436 12.46 14.72 -18.03
N GLU A 437 12.82 15.13 -19.25
CA GLU A 437 13.30 16.46 -19.61
C GLU A 437 12.15 17.26 -20.23
N ASP A 438 11.91 18.47 -19.74
CA ASP A 438 10.93 19.42 -20.26
C ASP A 438 11.59 20.76 -20.60
N THR A 439 11.09 21.46 -21.61
CA THR A 439 11.54 22.82 -21.98
C THR A 439 10.65 23.91 -21.37
N GLY A 440 10.00 23.63 -20.25
CA GLY A 440 9.03 24.51 -19.62
C GLY A 440 9.63 25.67 -18.82
N ILE A 441 8.85 26.21 -17.89
CA ILE A 441 9.21 27.41 -17.10
C ILE A 441 10.41 27.22 -16.16
N GLY A 442 10.83 25.98 -15.91
CA GLY A 442 11.84 25.66 -14.91
C GLY A 442 11.43 25.99 -13.46
N ILE A 443 12.31 25.69 -12.52
CA ILE A 443 12.02 25.72 -11.07
C ILE A 443 13.16 26.42 -10.32
N ALA A 444 12.80 27.41 -9.50
CA ALA A 444 13.76 28.14 -8.66
C ALA A 444 14.41 27.21 -7.60
N PRO A 445 15.71 27.38 -7.28
CA PRO A 445 16.43 26.51 -6.34
C PRO A 445 15.75 26.34 -4.98
N GLU A 446 15.11 27.39 -4.46
CA GLU A 446 14.41 27.39 -3.18
C GLU A 446 13.17 26.47 -3.21
N ALA A 447 12.49 26.40 -4.36
CA ALA A 447 11.33 25.54 -4.56
C ALA A 447 11.72 24.07 -4.75
N GLN A 448 12.88 23.78 -5.37
CA GLN A 448 13.36 22.42 -5.64
C GLN A 448 13.45 21.57 -4.36
N SER A 449 13.92 22.15 -3.25
CA SER A 449 14.03 21.47 -1.95
C SER A 449 12.70 21.02 -1.33
N ARG A 450 11.57 21.57 -1.79
CA ARG A 450 10.23 21.32 -1.26
C ARG A 450 9.35 20.48 -2.18
N LEU A 451 9.71 20.28 -3.45
CA LEU A 451 8.87 19.61 -4.46
C LEU A 451 8.42 18.20 -4.06
N PHE A 452 9.28 17.44 -3.39
CA PHE A 452 8.99 16.06 -3.00
C PHE A 452 8.34 15.93 -1.62
N LYS A 453 7.98 17.04 -0.97
CA LYS A 453 7.23 17.02 0.31
C LYS A 453 5.74 16.92 0.01
N ALA A 454 5.03 16.08 0.76
CA ALA A 454 3.58 15.95 0.63
C ALA A 454 2.89 17.30 0.83
N PHE A 455 1.89 17.59 -0.01
CA PHE A 455 1.11 18.84 0.01
C PHE A 455 1.93 20.13 -0.21
N SER A 456 3.19 20.02 -0.64
CA SER A 456 4.00 21.18 -0.95
C SER A 456 3.73 21.63 -2.39
N GLN A 457 3.23 22.84 -2.54
CA GLN A 457 3.02 23.49 -3.84
C GLN A 457 3.93 24.71 -3.93
N ALA A 458 4.58 24.90 -5.09
CA ALA A 458 5.66 25.88 -5.25
C ALA A 458 5.19 27.34 -5.14
N ASP A 459 3.92 27.65 -5.45
CA ASP A 459 3.34 29.00 -5.29
C ASP A 459 1.81 29.00 -5.25
N ALA A 460 1.20 29.97 -4.53
CA ALA A 460 -0.25 30.18 -4.48
C ALA A 460 -0.84 30.81 -5.76
N SER A 461 0.01 31.37 -6.64
CA SER A 461 -0.37 31.99 -7.92
C SER A 461 -0.48 30.96 -9.05
N THR A 462 0.38 29.94 -9.06
CA THR A 462 0.36 28.82 -10.02
C THR A 462 -0.78 27.83 -9.77
N THR A 463 -1.32 27.78 -8.54
CA THR A 463 -2.49 26.96 -8.18
C THR A 463 -3.75 27.34 -8.96
N ARG A 464 -3.93 28.63 -9.29
CA ARG A 464 -5.11 29.10 -10.04
C ARG A 464 -5.06 28.77 -11.53
N LYS A 465 -3.86 28.67 -12.12
CA LYS A 465 -3.69 28.40 -13.56
C LYS A 465 -3.56 26.91 -13.87
N TYR A 466 -3.04 26.10 -12.94
CA TYR A 466 -2.64 24.73 -13.24
C TYR A 466 -3.18 23.61 -12.34
N GLY A 467 -3.76 23.88 -11.16
CA GLY A 467 -4.52 22.91 -10.32
C GLY A 467 -3.84 21.56 -9.95
N GLY A 468 -3.77 21.17 -8.68
CA GLY A 468 -3.27 19.82 -8.33
C GLY A 468 -3.24 19.53 -6.83
N THR A 469 -3.10 18.27 -6.45
CA THR A 469 -3.08 17.81 -5.05
C THR A 469 -1.74 18.04 -4.36
N GLY A 470 -0.66 18.21 -5.13
CA GLY A 470 0.71 18.24 -4.60
C GLY A 470 1.20 16.89 -4.06
N LEU A 471 0.49 15.79 -4.35
CA LEU A 471 0.85 14.44 -3.89
C LEU A 471 1.66 13.64 -4.92
N GLY A 472 1.47 13.87 -6.23
CA GLY A 472 2.07 13.04 -7.28
C GLY A 472 3.60 12.89 -7.19
N LEU A 473 4.33 13.98 -6.91
CA LEU A 473 5.79 13.92 -6.74
C LEU A 473 6.22 13.24 -5.43
N ALA A 474 5.44 13.42 -4.35
CA ALA A 474 5.69 12.73 -3.09
C ALA A 474 5.47 11.22 -3.21
N ILE A 475 4.41 10.80 -3.92
CA ILE A 475 4.14 9.40 -4.26
C ILE A 475 5.26 8.85 -5.14
N ALA A 476 5.65 9.57 -6.20
CA ALA A 476 6.75 9.16 -7.08
C ALA A 476 8.06 8.92 -6.30
N LYS A 477 8.38 9.79 -5.34
CA LYS A 477 9.53 9.62 -4.44
C LYS A 477 9.43 8.37 -3.59
N GLN A 478 8.29 8.14 -2.97
CA GLN A 478 8.12 6.98 -2.11
C GLN A 478 8.15 5.67 -2.90
N LEU A 479 7.51 5.63 -4.07
CA LEU A 479 7.57 4.47 -4.97
C LEU A 479 9.00 4.20 -5.46
N ALA A 480 9.74 5.22 -5.89
CA ALA A 480 11.15 5.06 -6.28
C ALA A 480 12.00 4.50 -5.12
N THR A 481 11.77 4.98 -3.90
CA THR A 481 12.46 4.49 -2.70
C THR A 481 12.14 3.01 -2.42
N LEU A 482 10.87 2.62 -2.56
CA LEU A 482 10.43 1.23 -2.38
C LEU A 482 10.95 0.31 -3.50
N MET A 483 11.16 0.84 -4.71
CA MET A 483 11.86 0.16 -5.81
C MET A 483 13.39 0.18 -5.65
N HIS A 484 13.89 0.45 -4.44
CA HIS A 484 15.31 0.53 -4.10
C HIS A 484 16.12 1.51 -4.95
N GLY A 485 15.50 2.62 -5.35
CA GLY A 485 16.14 3.68 -6.10
C GLY A 485 15.97 5.06 -5.47
N ASN A 486 16.37 6.07 -6.22
CA ASN A 486 16.39 7.47 -5.79
C ASN A 486 15.63 8.33 -6.79
N ILE A 487 15.14 9.50 -6.38
CA ILE A 487 14.52 10.49 -7.26
C ILE A 487 15.14 11.86 -7.01
N GLY A 488 15.21 12.69 -8.04
CA GLY A 488 15.72 14.06 -7.95
C GLY A 488 15.25 14.94 -9.10
N VAL A 489 15.72 16.19 -9.08
CA VAL A 489 15.44 17.19 -10.11
C VAL A 489 16.67 18.04 -10.36
N HIS A 490 16.88 18.42 -11.62
CA HIS A 490 17.77 19.49 -12.03
C HIS A 490 16.95 20.48 -12.84
N SER A 491 16.96 21.76 -12.48
CA SER A 491 16.16 22.76 -13.18
C SER A 491 16.77 24.15 -13.06
N GLU A 492 16.60 24.94 -14.13
CA GLU A 492 16.94 26.36 -14.19
C GLU A 492 15.71 27.14 -14.64
N PRO A 493 15.31 28.22 -13.93
CA PRO A 493 14.20 29.07 -14.36
C PRO A 493 14.35 29.55 -15.81
N GLY A 494 13.31 29.35 -16.62
CA GLY A 494 13.23 29.74 -18.02
C GLY A 494 13.94 28.80 -19.02
N LYS A 495 14.59 27.72 -18.56
CA LYS A 495 15.24 26.73 -19.44
C LYS A 495 14.62 25.32 -19.38
N GLY A 496 13.68 25.10 -18.45
CA GLY A 496 13.03 23.82 -18.26
C GLY A 496 13.54 23.02 -17.05
N SER A 497 13.12 21.76 -16.97
CA SER A 497 13.45 20.87 -15.84
C SER A 497 13.77 19.46 -16.30
N THR A 498 14.64 18.78 -15.56
CA THR A 498 14.93 17.36 -15.71
C THR A 498 14.61 16.67 -14.39
N PHE A 499 13.51 15.93 -14.35
CA PHE A 499 13.17 15.05 -13.25
C PHE A 499 13.76 13.68 -13.51
N TRP A 500 14.48 13.11 -12.55
CA TRP A 500 15.13 11.82 -12.74
C TRP A 500 14.82 10.88 -11.59
N PHE A 501 14.71 9.58 -11.88
CA PHE A 501 14.67 8.55 -10.86
C PHE A 501 15.42 7.30 -11.28
N THR A 502 15.81 6.50 -10.30
CA THR A 502 16.33 5.15 -10.51
C THR A 502 15.36 4.11 -9.94
N ALA A 503 15.35 2.93 -10.54
CA ALA A 503 14.62 1.77 -10.04
C ALA A 503 15.46 0.50 -10.26
N ARG A 504 15.48 -0.38 -9.25
CA ARG A 504 16.15 -1.68 -9.33
C ARG A 504 15.15 -2.75 -9.78
N PHE A 505 15.56 -3.56 -10.75
CA PHE A 505 14.79 -4.70 -11.24
C PHE A 505 15.66 -5.95 -11.29
N GLN A 506 15.02 -7.11 -11.14
CA GLN A 506 15.69 -8.39 -11.36
C GLN A 506 15.71 -8.72 -12.84
N LYS A 507 16.79 -9.32 -13.34
CA LYS A 507 16.88 -9.80 -14.72
C LYS A 507 16.11 -11.11 -14.88
N GLN A 508 15.37 -11.25 -15.96
CA GLN A 508 14.74 -12.54 -16.28
C GLN A 508 15.80 -13.56 -16.70
N ALA A 509 15.58 -14.84 -16.37
CA ALA A 509 16.41 -15.92 -16.85
C ALA A 509 16.35 -15.99 -18.38
N ALA A 510 17.48 -16.18 -19.06
CA ALA A 510 17.58 -16.11 -20.51
C ALA A 510 16.66 -17.13 -21.21
N GLY A 511 15.47 -16.68 -21.60
CA GLY A 511 14.44 -17.48 -22.26
C GLY A 511 13.98 -16.82 -23.56
N ALA A 512 14.38 -17.44 -24.68
CA ALA A 512 13.84 -17.29 -26.05
C ALA A 512 13.82 -15.87 -26.67
N ARG A 513 14.95 -15.49 -27.29
CA ARG A 513 15.05 -14.37 -28.22
C ARG A 513 14.11 -14.56 -29.42
N ARG A 514 13.08 -13.72 -29.52
CA ARG A 514 12.31 -13.52 -30.78
C ARG A 514 13.03 -12.63 -31.79
N ASP A 515 13.98 -11.81 -31.34
CA ASP A 515 14.68 -10.82 -32.18
C ASP A 515 15.65 -11.43 -33.21
N ASP A 516 16.14 -12.65 -33.01
CA ASP A 516 17.15 -13.27 -33.91
C ASP A 516 16.54 -13.72 -35.26
N GLN A 517 15.22 -13.88 -35.37
CA GLN A 517 14.57 -14.35 -36.60
C GLN A 517 14.23 -13.20 -37.57
N ILE A 518 13.89 -12.01 -37.06
CA ILE A 518 13.40 -10.86 -37.86
C ILE A 518 14.56 -10.07 -38.50
N SER A 519 15.76 -10.11 -37.91
CA SER A 519 16.94 -9.37 -38.39
C SER A 519 17.42 -9.78 -39.80
N ARG A 520 17.00 -10.92 -40.37
CA ARG A 520 17.49 -11.37 -41.69
C ARG A 520 16.90 -10.58 -42.85
N ASP A 521 15.66 -10.11 -42.73
CA ASP A 521 14.94 -9.46 -43.84
C ASP A 521 15.30 -7.97 -44.00
N LEU A 522 15.92 -7.37 -42.97
CA LEU A 522 16.35 -5.95 -42.95
C LEU A 522 17.87 -5.78 -43.00
N LEU A 523 18.62 -6.86 -43.15
CA LEU A 523 20.07 -6.85 -43.09
C LEU A 523 20.63 -6.10 -44.32
N ASP A 524 21.52 -5.13 -44.08
CA ASP A 524 22.15 -4.26 -45.10
C ASP A 524 21.20 -3.35 -45.90
N VAL A 525 19.94 -3.21 -45.50
CA VAL A 525 19.00 -2.27 -46.13
C VAL A 525 19.40 -0.83 -45.84
N ARG A 526 19.44 0.04 -46.86
CA ARG A 526 19.77 1.47 -46.70
C ARG A 526 18.52 2.29 -46.40
N VAL A 527 18.49 2.96 -45.24
CA VAL A 527 17.37 3.79 -44.79
C VAL A 527 17.78 5.24 -44.59
N LEU A 528 16.97 6.19 -45.05
CA LEU A 528 17.17 7.62 -44.80
C LEU A 528 16.11 8.13 -43.81
N VAL A 529 16.54 8.70 -42.70
CA VAL A 529 15.66 9.34 -41.72
C VAL A 529 15.66 10.85 -41.94
N VAL A 530 14.49 11.43 -42.18
CA VAL A 530 14.30 12.86 -42.43
C VAL A 530 13.33 13.42 -41.40
N ASP A 531 13.83 14.23 -40.49
CA ASP A 531 13.07 14.86 -39.41
C ASP A 531 13.84 16.12 -38.99
N ASP A 532 13.18 17.25 -38.71
CA ASP A 532 13.86 18.49 -38.32
C ASP A 532 14.35 18.43 -36.86
N ASN A 533 13.71 17.61 -36.02
CA ASN A 533 14.12 17.36 -34.64
C ASN A 533 15.31 16.38 -34.58
N ALA A 534 16.43 16.88 -34.04
CA ALA A 534 17.67 16.11 -33.90
C ALA A 534 17.53 14.84 -33.05
N ILE A 535 16.66 14.86 -32.04
CA ILE A 535 16.45 13.73 -31.12
C ILE A 535 15.64 12.64 -31.82
N ASN A 536 14.59 12.99 -32.55
CA ASN A 536 13.81 12.03 -33.33
C ASN A 536 14.71 11.33 -34.37
N ARG A 537 15.56 12.09 -35.07
CA ARG A 537 16.56 11.54 -35.98
C ARG A 537 17.50 10.57 -35.26
N GLU A 538 18.06 10.97 -34.12
CA GLU A 538 18.96 10.12 -33.33
C GLU A 538 18.27 8.81 -32.92
N ILE A 539 17.04 8.88 -32.39
CA ILE A 539 16.26 7.71 -31.96
C ILE A 539 16.01 6.75 -33.12
N LEU A 540 15.52 7.25 -34.27
CA LEU A 540 15.19 6.41 -35.42
C LEU A 540 16.42 5.83 -36.11
N CYS A 541 17.50 6.61 -36.26
CA CYS A 541 18.78 6.12 -36.77
C CYS A 541 19.35 5.03 -35.85
N HIS A 542 19.25 5.24 -34.54
CA HIS A 542 19.70 4.26 -33.56
C HIS A 542 18.87 2.97 -33.63
N GLN A 543 17.54 3.05 -33.71
CA GLN A 543 16.65 1.88 -33.83
C GLN A 543 16.91 1.06 -35.10
N THR A 544 17.06 1.74 -36.24
CA THR A 544 17.34 1.08 -37.53
C THR A 544 18.74 0.45 -37.57
N SER A 545 19.73 1.07 -36.94
CA SER A 545 21.08 0.49 -36.81
C SER A 545 21.09 -0.82 -36.00
N VAL A 546 20.22 -0.97 -35.00
CA VAL A 546 20.07 -2.23 -34.23
C VAL A 546 19.63 -3.39 -35.11
N TRP A 547 18.84 -3.12 -36.14
CA TRP A 547 18.43 -4.11 -37.14
C TRP A 547 19.45 -4.32 -38.25
N LYS A 548 20.67 -3.78 -38.11
CA LYS A 548 21.78 -3.86 -39.08
C LYS A 548 21.45 -3.21 -40.43
N MET A 549 20.60 -2.20 -40.42
CA MET A 549 20.35 -1.32 -41.57
C MET A 549 21.44 -0.24 -41.63
N HIS A 550 21.71 0.28 -42.84
CA HIS A 550 22.60 1.42 -43.05
C HIS A 550 21.79 2.70 -43.00
N ALA A 551 21.74 3.33 -41.83
CA ALA A 551 20.97 4.55 -41.60
C ALA A 551 21.73 5.83 -42.00
N GLY A 552 21.14 6.63 -42.88
CA GLY A 552 21.48 8.03 -43.12
C GLY A 552 20.48 8.97 -42.44
N SER A 553 20.87 10.21 -42.17
CA SER A 553 19.99 11.22 -41.59
C SER A 553 20.05 12.56 -42.34
N ALA A 554 18.92 13.24 -42.47
CA ALA A 554 18.82 14.58 -43.04
C ALA A 554 17.99 15.48 -42.11
N SER A 555 18.42 16.73 -41.87
CA SER A 555 17.67 17.67 -41.02
C SER A 555 16.65 18.51 -41.78
N SER A 556 16.60 18.41 -43.11
CA SER A 556 15.64 19.12 -43.95
C SER A 556 15.33 18.36 -45.24
N ALA A 557 14.23 18.72 -45.89
CA ALA A 557 13.82 18.14 -47.16
C ALA A 557 14.84 18.36 -48.29
N GLU A 558 15.47 19.54 -48.35
CA GLU A 558 16.51 19.83 -49.35
C GLU A 558 17.74 18.95 -49.17
N GLU A 559 18.16 18.75 -47.92
CA GLU A 559 19.25 17.84 -47.60
C GLU A 559 18.91 16.39 -47.96
N ALA A 560 17.69 15.96 -47.66
CA ALA A 560 17.22 14.62 -48.02
C ALA A 560 17.28 14.39 -49.52
N LEU A 561 16.78 15.31 -50.35
CA LEU A 561 16.83 15.21 -51.81
C LEU A 561 18.28 15.15 -52.33
N ARG A 562 19.17 15.96 -51.76
CA ARG A 562 20.61 15.95 -52.11
C ARG A 562 21.26 14.61 -51.79
N LEU A 563 20.99 14.03 -50.62
CA LEU A 563 21.52 12.73 -50.19
C LEU A 563 20.94 11.58 -51.02
N LEU A 564 19.64 11.59 -51.29
CA LEU A 564 19.00 10.58 -52.15
C LEU A 564 19.60 10.58 -53.56
N ARG A 565 19.79 11.77 -54.15
CA ARG A 565 20.38 11.92 -55.49
C ARG A 565 21.85 11.51 -55.55
N SER A 566 22.66 11.92 -54.57
CA SER A 566 24.08 11.56 -54.54
C SER A 566 24.28 10.05 -54.34
N ALA A 567 23.46 9.43 -53.47
CA ALA A 567 23.48 7.99 -53.23
C ALA A 567 23.04 7.20 -54.48
N ALA A 568 21.97 7.63 -55.15
CA ALA A 568 21.53 7.03 -56.42
C ALA A 568 22.58 7.18 -57.53
N ALA A 569 23.23 8.36 -57.64
CA ALA A 569 24.30 8.58 -58.62
C ALA A 569 25.56 7.76 -58.34
N ALA A 570 25.84 7.43 -57.07
CA ALA A 570 26.93 6.56 -56.65
C ALA A 570 26.64 5.06 -56.80
N GLY A 571 25.42 4.68 -57.24
CA GLY A 571 25.00 3.28 -57.36
C GLY A 571 24.60 2.62 -56.04
N GLU A 572 24.43 3.40 -54.97
CA GLU A 572 24.03 2.93 -53.64
C GLU A 572 22.76 3.66 -53.16
N PRO A 573 21.63 3.57 -53.87
CA PRO A 573 20.41 4.29 -53.52
C PRO A 573 19.89 3.87 -52.14
N PHE A 574 19.22 4.79 -51.45
CA PHE A 574 18.42 4.42 -50.27
C PHE A 574 17.19 3.64 -50.71
N GLU A 575 16.88 2.55 -50.01
CA GLU A 575 15.72 1.70 -50.32
C GLU A 575 14.46 2.16 -49.62
N VAL A 576 14.61 2.78 -48.44
CA VAL A 576 13.51 3.29 -47.61
C VAL A 576 13.85 4.70 -47.12
N ALA A 577 12.87 5.59 -47.09
CA ALA A 577 12.94 6.90 -46.43
C ALA A 577 11.82 7.06 -45.40
N LEU A 578 12.19 7.40 -44.16
CA LEU A 578 11.28 7.81 -43.09
C LEU A 578 11.17 9.34 -43.12
N LEU A 579 9.97 9.87 -43.38
CA LEU A 579 9.76 11.30 -43.60
C LEU A 579 8.84 11.89 -42.53
N ASP A 580 9.31 12.87 -41.77
CA ASP A 580 8.45 13.63 -40.87
C ASP A 580 7.50 14.55 -41.65
N VAL A 581 6.20 14.54 -41.32
CA VAL A 581 5.26 15.50 -41.90
C VAL A 581 5.59 16.91 -41.44
N GLN A 582 5.92 17.12 -40.17
CA GLN A 582 6.00 18.46 -39.60
C GLN A 582 7.41 19.05 -39.71
N MET A 583 7.81 19.42 -40.94
CA MET A 583 9.10 20.09 -41.17
C MET A 583 8.90 21.53 -41.69
N PRO A 584 9.78 22.48 -41.32
CA PRO A 584 9.74 23.84 -41.84
C PRO A 584 10.06 23.90 -43.34
N GLU A 585 9.52 24.93 -44.01
CA GLU A 585 9.68 25.24 -45.45
C GLU A 585 9.05 24.20 -46.39
N MET A 586 9.53 22.96 -46.36
CA MET A 586 9.00 21.84 -47.15
C MET A 586 8.67 20.68 -46.21
N ASP A 587 7.37 20.45 -46.04
CA ASP A 587 6.81 19.38 -45.23
C ASP A 587 7.08 17.98 -45.84
N GLY A 588 6.91 16.93 -45.04
CA GLY A 588 7.18 15.55 -45.47
C GLY A 588 6.33 15.08 -46.64
N ILE A 589 5.14 15.65 -46.83
CA ILE A 589 4.23 15.31 -47.91
C ILE A 589 4.71 15.94 -49.23
N MET A 590 5.15 17.19 -49.20
CA MET A 590 5.77 17.89 -50.32
C MET A 590 7.08 17.22 -50.72
N LEU A 591 7.89 16.78 -49.75
CA LEU A 591 9.10 16.00 -50.00
C LEU A 591 8.77 14.66 -50.67
N ALA A 592 7.77 13.92 -50.19
CA ALA A 592 7.35 12.66 -50.81
C ALA A 592 6.96 12.84 -52.29
N ARG A 593 6.19 13.90 -52.60
CA ARG A 593 5.84 14.26 -53.98
C ARG A 593 7.07 14.59 -54.82
N ALA A 594 8.02 15.33 -54.27
CA ALA A 594 9.27 15.67 -54.95
C ALA A 594 10.11 14.42 -55.27
N ILE A 595 10.18 13.45 -54.35
CA ILE A 595 10.89 12.18 -54.57
C ILE A 595 10.20 11.37 -55.68
N ARG A 596 8.86 11.26 -55.67
CA ARG A 596 8.12 10.53 -56.70
C ARG A 596 8.19 11.18 -58.08
N ALA A 597 8.33 12.51 -58.16
CA ALA A 597 8.48 13.23 -59.42
C ALA A 597 9.88 13.12 -60.04
N ASP A 598 10.90 12.69 -59.28
CA ASP A 598 12.29 12.58 -59.73
C ASP A 598 12.61 11.13 -60.16
N PRO A 599 12.81 10.84 -61.47
CA PRO A 599 13.03 9.48 -61.96
C PRO A 599 14.24 8.77 -61.32
N LEU A 600 15.25 9.51 -60.87
CA LEU A 600 16.48 8.94 -60.31
C LEU A 600 16.27 8.33 -58.91
N ILE A 601 15.29 8.84 -58.15
CA ILE A 601 15.05 8.49 -56.75
C ILE A 601 13.61 8.02 -56.48
N SER A 602 12.73 8.05 -57.49
CA SER A 602 11.33 7.64 -57.42
C SER A 602 11.10 6.19 -56.96
N GLY A 603 12.11 5.32 -57.08
CA GLY A 603 12.07 3.93 -56.60
C GLY A 603 12.25 3.76 -55.08
N THR A 604 12.58 4.83 -54.34
CA THR A 604 12.72 4.80 -52.87
C THR A 604 11.35 4.53 -52.24
N ARG A 605 11.27 3.60 -51.29
CA ARG A 605 10.02 3.36 -50.55
C ARG A 605 9.82 4.43 -49.47
N LEU A 606 8.64 5.00 -49.37
CA LEU A 606 8.36 6.18 -48.55
C LEU A 606 7.43 5.83 -47.39
N ILE A 607 7.90 6.04 -46.16
CA ILE A 607 7.13 5.89 -44.93
C ILE A 607 7.05 7.25 -44.26
N VAL A 608 5.83 7.72 -43.99
CA VAL A 608 5.62 9.05 -43.39
C VAL A 608 5.33 8.93 -41.89
N LEU A 609 5.92 9.83 -41.10
CA LEU A 609 5.71 9.94 -39.65
C LEU A 609 4.75 11.10 -39.38
N THR A 610 3.54 10.80 -38.90
CA THR A 610 2.48 11.78 -38.65
C THR A 610 2.23 11.97 -37.16
N SER A 611 1.71 13.14 -36.78
CA SER A 611 1.21 13.38 -35.41
C SER A 611 -0.20 12.78 -35.23
N LEU A 612 -0.59 12.45 -33.98
CA LEU A 612 -1.89 11.83 -33.67
C LEU A 612 -3.06 12.67 -34.26
N GLY A 613 -4.05 12.04 -34.90
CA GLY A 613 -5.18 12.77 -35.53
C GLY A 613 -4.96 13.24 -36.97
N GLN A 614 -3.75 13.15 -37.53
CA GLN A 614 -3.52 13.19 -38.98
C GLN A 614 -3.49 11.76 -39.54
N VAL A 615 -4.66 11.10 -39.55
CA VAL A 615 -4.81 9.77 -40.15
C VAL A 615 -5.05 9.94 -41.64
N LEU A 616 -4.09 9.50 -42.47
CA LEU A 616 -4.23 9.50 -43.92
C LEU A 616 -5.12 8.33 -44.35
N SER A 617 -6.11 8.61 -45.20
CA SER A 617 -6.93 7.56 -45.82
C SER A 617 -6.11 6.74 -46.83
N PRO A 618 -6.48 5.47 -47.10
CA PRO A 618 -5.80 4.65 -48.11
C PRO A 618 -5.80 5.29 -49.51
N SER A 619 -6.83 6.08 -49.84
CA SER A 619 -6.91 6.88 -51.06
C SER A 619 -5.86 7.98 -51.11
N GLU A 620 -5.71 8.75 -50.03
CA GLU A 620 -4.70 9.82 -49.94
C GLU A 620 -3.27 9.27 -49.98
N MET A 621 -3.01 8.13 -49.33
CA MET A 621 -1.70 7.47 -49.40
C MET A 621 -1.33 7.09 -50.83
N LYS A 622 -2.29 6.56 -51.60
CA LYS A 622 -2.07 6.16 -52.99
C LYS A 622 -1.86 7.35 -53.92
N GLU A 623 -2.60 8.44 -53.72
CA GLU A 623 -2.42 9.70 -54.47
C GLU A 623 -1.07 10.37 -54.18
N LEU A 624 -0.58 10.24 -52.95
CA LEU A 624 0.71 10.78 -52.51
C LEU A 624 1.90 9.85 -52.83
N GLY A 625 1.63 8.63 -53.31
CA GLY A 625 2.65 7.62 -53.57
C GLY A 625 3.38 7.17 -52.31
N LEU A 626 2.69 7.04 -51.18
CA LEU A 626 3.25 6.59 -49.91
C LEU A 626 3.07 5.08 -49.75
N ASP A 627 4.09 4.40 -49.23
CA ASP A 627 4.07 2.96 -49.01
C ASP A 627 3.48 2.61 -47.62
N ALA A 628 3.74 3.45 -46.61
CA ALA A 628 3.18 3.31 -45.27
C ALA A 628 3.18 4.64 -44.48
N TYR A 629 2.53 4.65 -43.32
CA TYR A 629 2.65 5.73 -42.34
C TYR A 629 2.74 5.19 -40.91
N LEU A 630 3.34 5.98 -40.01
CA LEU A 630 3.45 5.71 -38.58
C LEU A 630 3.08 6.96 -37.80
N VAL A 631 2.53 6.77 -36.60
CA VAL A 631 2.13 7.88 -35.72
C VAL A 631 3.19 8.09 -34.64
N LYS A 632 3.56 9.35 -34.37
CA LYS A 632 4.46 9.74 -33.28
C LYS A 632 3.73 9.69 -31.91
N PRO A 633 4.36 9.23 -30.81
CA PRO A 633 5.71 8.67 -30.73
C PRO A 633 5.81 7.27 -31.36
N VAL A 634 6.82 7.06 -32.20
CA VAL A 634 6.99 5.83 -32.98
C VAL A 634 7.46 4.69 -32.08
N ARG A 635 6.68 3.59 -32.02
CA ARG A 635 7.02 2.38 -31.26
C ARG A 635 7.99 1.50 -32.03
N LYS A 636 8.99 0.93 -31.35
CA LYS A 636 9.99 0.03 -31.95
C LYS A 636 9.32 -1.15 -32.69
N ALA A 637 8.34 -1.80 -32.07
CA ALA A 637 7.67 -2.96 -32.67
C ALA A 637 6.89 -2.59 -33.94
N ARG A 638 6.22 -1.43 -33.96
CA ARG A 638 5.45 -0.98 -35.13
C ARG A 638 6.34 -0.49 -36.26
N LEU A 639 7.44 0.19 -35.94
CA LEU A 639 8.45 0.56 -36.93
C LEU A 639 9.04 -0.69 -37.60
N LEU A 640 9.38 -1.72 -36.80
CA LEU A 640 9.91 -2.98 -37.30
C LEU A 640 8.92 -3.69 -38.23
N GLU A 641 7.66 -3.88 -37.80
CA GLU A 641 6.60 -4.48 -38.61
C GLU A 641 6.40 -3.73 -39.94
N CYS A 642 6.41 -2.40 -39.88
CA CYS A 642 6.25 -1.53 -41.04
C CYS A 642 7.43 -1.69 -42.02
N LEU A 643 8.67 -1.62 -41.52
CA LEU A 643 9.88 -1.79 -42.34
C LEU A 643 9.93 -3.17 -42.99
N VAL A 644 9.64 -4.24 -42.26
CA VAL A 644 9.60 -5.61 -42.81
C VAL A 644 8.53 -5.73 -43.89
N SER A 645 7.33 -5.18 -43.67
CA SER A 645 6.24 -5.20 -44.65
C SER A 645 6.58 -4.41 -45.92
N VAL A 646 7.22 -3.25 -45.77
CA VAL A 646 7.57 -2.37 -46.89
C VAL A 646 8.75 -2.94 -47.66
N VAL A 647 9.76 -3.52 -46.97
CA VAL A 647 10.94 -4.11 -47.59
C VAL A 647 10.65 -5.44 -48.28
N GLY A 648 9.83 -6.30 -47.66
CA GLY A 648 9.51 -7.66 -48.14
C GLY A 648 8.60 -7.73 -49.36
N ASN A 649 7.86 -6.67 -49.69
CA ASN A 649 6.99 -6.64 -50.87
C ASN A 649 7.74 -6.10 -52.10
N ALA A 650 7.98 -6.95 -53.10
CA ALA A 650 8.59 -6.57 -54.38
C ALA A 650 7.72 -5.53 -55.14
N PRO A 651 8.31 -4.60 -55.91
CA PRO A 651 7.55 -3.63 -56.68
C PRO A 651 6.92 -4.32 -57.89
N GLY A 652 5.63 -4.65 -57.83
CA GLY A 652 4.94 -5.15 -59.02
C GLY A 652 3.61 -5.89 -58.90
N GLU A 653 3.11 -6.28 -57.72
CA GLU A 653 1.85 -7.04 -57.65
C GLU A 653 0.85 -6.45 -56.62
N ASP A 654 -0.27 -5.97 -57.15
CA ASP A 654 -1.58 -5.68 -56.53
C ASP A 654 -1.60 -5.14 -55.09
N ALA A 655 -1.33 -3.84 -54.99
CA ALA A 655 -1.60 -3.02 -53.81
C ALA A 655 -3.11 -2.82 -53.57
N VAL A 656 -3.78 -3.79 -52.93
CA VAL A 656 -4.94 -3.59 -52.01
C VAL A 656 -5.03 -4.79 -51.05
N THR A 657 -4.25 -4.81 -49.97
CA THR A 657 -4.62 -5.36 -48.64
C THR A 657 -3.38 -5.38 -47.74
N GLY A 658 -3.38 -4.63 -46.62
CA GLY A 658 -2.36 -4.82 -45.59
C GLY A 658 -2.10 -3.70 -44.57
N ALA A 659 -2.69 -2.51 -44.69
CA ALA A 659 -2.37 -1.36 -43.81
C ALA A 659 -3.54 -0.89 -42.93
N THR A 660 -4.38 -1.81 -42.44
CA THR A 660 -5.36 -1.54 -41.38
C THR A 660 -5.31 -2.67 -40.35
N ARG A 661 -4.44 -2.53 -39.34
CA ARG A 661 -4.59 -3.24 -38.05
C ARG A 661 -4.10 -2.41 -36.87
N ALA A 662 -4.84 -1.33 -36.62
CA ALA A 662 -5.02 -0.74 -35.30
C ALA A 662 -6.44 -1.06 -34.82
N ALA A 663 -6.65 -2.32 -34.45
CA ALA A 663 -7.65 -2.77 -33.48
C ALA A 663 -7.06 -4.01 -32.79
N PRO A 664 -7.36 -4.28 -31.50
CA PRO A 664 -7.08 -5.58 -30.88
C PRO A 664 -7.76 -6.69 -31.71
N PRO A 665 -7.37 -7.97 -31.59
CA PRO A 665 -7.77 -8.99 -32.54
C PRO A 665 -9.29 -9.21 -32.51
N GLU A 666 -10.01 -8.59 -33.45
CA GLU A 666 -11.27 -9.13 -33.93
C GLU A 666 -10.92 -10.44 -34.65
N LYS A 667 -11.26 -11.55 -34.01
CA LYS A 667 -11.46 -12.82 -34.70
C LYS A 667 -12.35 -12.55 -35.91
N ALA A 668 -11.98 -13.10 -37.06
CA ALA A 668 -12.79 -13.11 -38.26
C ALA A 668 -14.24 -13.46 -37.93
N SER A 669 -15.09 -12.44 -37.91
CA SER A 669 -16.52 -12.55 -38.04
C SER A 669 -16.78 -13.02 -39.46
N THR A 670 -16.76 -14.34 -39.67
CA THR A 670 -17.74 -14.94 -40.58
C THR A 670 -19.09 -14.27 -40.33
N PRO A 671 -19.89 -13.97 -41.38
CA PRO A 671 -21.23 -13.41 -41.17
C PRO A 671 -21.92 -14.25 -40.11
N PRO A 672 -22.59 -13.66 -39.10
CA PRO A 672 -23.18 -14.43 -38.05
C PRO A 672 -24.16 -15.40 -38.71
N ALA A 673 -23.81 -16.68 -38.65
CA ALA A 673 -24.83 -17.71 -38.69
C ALA A 673 -25.86 -17.30 -37.63
N PRO A 674 -27.16 -17.24 -37.96
CA PRO A 674 -28.20 -16.88 -37.01
C PRO A 674 -28.32 -18.01 -35.99
N ASP A 675 -27.45 -18.01 -34.97
CA ASP A 675 -27.51 -18.95 -33.85
C ASP A 675 -26.64 -18.52 -32.64
N ALA A 676 -26.53 -17.21 -32.38
CA ALA A 676 -26.07 -16.73 -31.08
C ALA A 676 -27.15 -17.03 -30.03
N ARG A 677 -27.11 -18.25 -29.48
CA ARG A 677 -27.98 -18.70 -28.41
C ARG A 677 -27.93 -17.68 -27.26
N LYS A 678 -29.06 -17.05 -26.94
CA LYS A 678 -29.20 -16.11 -25.81
C LYS A 678 -28.74 -16.81 -24.51
N VAL A 679 -27.60 -16.40 -23.98
CA VAL A 679 -27.07 -16.85 -22.68
C VAL A 679 -27.91 -16.22 -21.57
N ARG A 680 -28.37 -17.01 -20.60
CA ARG A 680 -29.09 -16.51 -19.42
C ARG A 680 -28.11 -16.23 -18.30
N ILE A 681 -28.03 -14.96 -17.90
CA ILE A 681 -27.05 -14.47 -16.93
C ILE A 681 -27.79 -13.99 -15.67
N LEU A 682 -27.39 -14.51 -14.51
CA LEU A 682 -27.86 -14.02 -13.21
C LEU A 682 -26.82 -13.04 -12.65
N VAL A 683 -27.26 -11.85 -12.23
CA VAL A 683 -26.40 -10.85 -11.57
C VAL A 683 -26.79 -10.76 -10.09
N ALA A 684 -25.86 -11.13 -9.21
CA ALA A 684 -26.02 -11.00 -7.77
C ALA A 684 -25.21 -9.80 -7.28
N GLU A 685 -25.91 -8.75 -6.85
CA GLU A 685 -25.33 -7.46 -6.45
C GLU A 685 -26.28 -6.81 -5.45
N ASP A 686 -25.80 -6.35 -4.31
CA ASP A 686 -26.63 -5.77 -3.25
C ASP A 686 -27.06 -4.32 -3.55
N ASN A 687 -26.26 -3.59 -4.34
CA ASN A 687 -26.53 -2.22 -4.70
C ASN A 687 -27.40 -2.10 -5.97
N ALA A 688 -28.62 -1.59 -5.82
CA ALA A 688 -29.58 -1.40 -6.91
C ALA A 688 -29.05 -0.53 -8.08
N MET A 689 -28.12 0.40 -7.82
CA MET A 689 -27.49 1.20 -8.88
C MET A 689 -26.51 0.35 -9.70
N ASN A 690 -25.68 -0.44 -9.03
CA ASN A 690 -24.74 -1.35 -9.69
C ASN A 690 -25.49 -2.44 -10.48
N GLN A 691 -26.61 -2.94 -9.95
CA GLN A 691 -27.52 -3.82 -10.69
C GLN A 691 -27.98 -3.18 -12.00
N LYS A 692 -28.43 -1.91 -11.99
CA LYS A 692 -28.87 -1.18 -13.19
C LYS A 692 -27.74 -1.02 -14.21
N VAL A 693 -26.52 -0.69 -13.77
CA VAL A 693 -25.35 -0.56 -14.65
C VAL A 693 -25.00 -1.91 -15.29
N ALA A 694 -24.91 -2.98 -14.49
CA ALA A 694 -24.62 -4.32 -15.00
C ALA A 694 -25.72 -4.82 -15.97
N LEU A 695 -26.99 -4.57 -15.64
CA LEU A 695 -28.12 -4.89 -16.51
C LEU A 695 -28.05 -4.15 -17.85
N ALA A 696 -27.77 -2.85 -17.84
CA ALA A 696 -27.66 -2.05 -19.05
C ALA A 696 -26.51 -2.54 -19.96
N GLN A 697 -25.34 -2.81 -19.38
CA GLN A 697 -24.19 -3.35 -20.11
C GLN A 697 -24.50 -4.73 -20.73
N LEU A 698 -25.13 -5.63 -19.98
CA LEU A 698 -25.48 -6.97 -20.47
C LEU A 698 -26.60 -6.96 -21.53
N ARG A 699 -27.57 -6.04 -21.41
CA ARG A 699 -28.60 -5.82 -22.45
C ARG A 699 -27.99 -5.30 -23.74
N LYS A 700 -27.02 -4.37 -23.66
CA LYS A 700 -26.24 -3.88 -24.81
C LYS A 700 -25.48 -5.01 -25.53
N LEU A 701 -25.03 -6.03 -24.78
CA LEU A 701 -24.41 -7.24 -25.31
C LEU A 701 -25.41 -8.30 -25.84
N GLY A 702 -26.72 -8.05 -25.75
CA GLY A 702 -27.76 -8.92 -26.28
C GLY A 702 -28.10 -10.15 -25.43
N HIS A 703 -27.74 -10.15 -24.14
CA HIS A 703 -27.98 -11.27 -23.22
C HIS A 703 -29.27 -11.12 -22.40
N GLY A 704 -29.89 -12.24 -22.04
CA GLY A 704 -31.05 -12.27 -21.15
C GLY A 704 -30.58 -12.28 -19.70
N THR A 705 -31.08 -11.35 -18.88
CA THR A 705 -30.56 -11.11 -17.54
C THR A 705 -31.63 -11.13 -16.45
N SER A 706 -31.24 -11.60 -15.26
CA SER A 706 -32.02 -11.49 -14.02
C SER A 706 -31.11 -10.94 -12.92
N THR A 707 -31.67 -10.22 -11.94
CA THR A 707 -30.92 -9.67 -10.80
C THR A 707 -31.43 -10.23 -9.48
N VAL A 708 -30.52 -10.37 -8.52
CA VAL A 708 -30.80 -10.74 -7.13
C VAL A 708 -29.91 -9.91 -6.20
N ALA A 709 -30.35 -9.68 -4.97
CA ALA A 709 -29.66 -8.80 -4.02
C ALA A 709 -28.76 -9.55 -3.02
N THR A 710 -28.98 -10.86 -2.82
CA THR A 710 -28.27 -11.64 -1.78
C THR A 710 -27.84 -13.03 -2.27
N GLY A 711 -26.85 -13.64 -1.62
CA GLY A 711 -26.42 -15.01 -1.92
C GLY A 711 -27.50 -16.07 -1.70
N LEU A 712 -28.47 -15.83 -0.79
CA LEU A 712 -29.62 -16.70 -0.56
C LEU A 712 -30.60 -16.68 -1.74
N GLU A 713 -30.83 -15.49 -2.31
CA GLU A 713 -31.65 -15.33 -3.50
C GLU A 713 -31.01 -16.00 -4.72
N VAL A 714 -29.66 -16.04 -4.81
CA VAL A 714 -28.98 -16.81 -5.87
C VAL A 714 -29.35 -18.29 -5.82
N LEU A 715 -29.30 -18.91 -4.64
CA LEU A 715 -29.69 -20.32 -4.49
C LEU A 715 -31.16 -20.54 -4.85
N SER A 716 -32.03 -19.63 -4.42
CA SER A 716 -33.46 -19.68 -4.74
C SER A 716 -33.74 -19.49 -6.24
N ALA A 717 -32.97 -18.64 -6.92
CA ALA A 717 -33.08 -18.40 -8.35
C ALA A 717 -32.61 -19.61 -9.17
N LEU A 718 -31.51 -20.25 -8.76
CA LEU A 718 -31.01 -21.48 -9.38
C LEU A 718 -31.96 -22.68 -9.23
N GLU A 719 -32.77 -22.73 -8.18
CA GLU A 719 -33.80 -23.76 -8.02
C GLU A 719 -34.99 -23.59 -8.98
N ARG A 720 -35.20 -22.37 -9.49
CA ARG A 720 -36.34 -22.03 -10.36
C ARG A 720 -35.99 -21.99 -11.84
N THR A 721 -34.77 -21.54 -12.16
CA THR A 721 -34.35 -21.28 -13.54
C THR A 721 -32.89 -21.69 -13.76
N ASP A 722 -32.63 -22.37 -14.88
CA ASP A 722 -31.26 -22.65 -15.34
C ASP A 722 -30.59 -21.38 -15.89
N TYR A 723 -29.50 -20.97 -15.24
CA TYR A 723 -28.60 -19.91 -15.70
C TYR A 723 -27.29 -20.52 -16.23
N ASP A 724 -26.75 -19.93 -17.30
CA ASP A 724 -25.49 -20.36 -17.90
C ASP A 724 -24.29 -19.70 -17.20
N VAL A 725 -24.45 -18.45 -16.74
CA VAL A 725 -23.43 -17.65 -16.07
C VAL A 725 -24.03 -16.92 -14.88
N ILE A 726 -23.30 -16.86 -13.77
CA ILE A 726 -23.63 -16.01 -12.62
C ILE A 726 -22.52 -14.98 -12.46
N LEU A 727 -22.86 -13.69 -12.52
CA LEU A 727 -22.00 -12.62 -12.02
C LEU A 727 -22.29 -12.46 -10.52
N MET A 728 -21.31 -12.76 -9.67
CA MET A 728 -21.50 -12.89 -8.23
C MET A 728 -20.68 -11.85 -7.48
N ASP A 729 -21.33 -10.89 -6.84
CA ASP A 729 -20.66 -10.01 -5.88
C ASP A 729 -20.07 -10.81 -4.71
N CYS A 730 -18.80 -10.56 -4.39
CA CYS A 730 -18.14 -11.22 -3.28
C CYS A 730 -18.64 -10.74 -1.91
N GLN A 731 -19.16 -9.52 -1.81
CA GLN A 731 -19.61 -8.90 -0.56
C GLN A 731 -21.09 -8.55 -0.67
N MET A 732 -21.95 -9.39 -0.10
CA MET A 732 -23.39 -9.16 -0.02
C MET A 732 -23.89 -9.45 1.41
N PRO A 733 -24.98 -8.81 1.86
CA PRO A 733 -25.58 -9.08 3.15
C PRO A 733 -26.16 -10.50 3.24
N ASP A 734 -26.34 -10.97 4.49
CA ASP A 734 -26.83 -12.30 4.89
C ASP A 734 -25.96 -13.49 4.47
N MET A 735 -25.79 -13.70 3.17
CA MET A 735 -24.93 -14.73 2.59
C MET A 735 -24.02 -14.11 1.54
N ASP A 736 -22.71 -14.11 1.83
CA ASP A 736 -21.70 -13.55 0.94
C ASP A 736 -21.47 -14.42 -0.32
N GLY A 737 -20.88 -13.84 -1.37
CA GLY A 737 -20.67 -14.55 -2.64
C GLY A 737 -19.77 -15.78 -2.53
N TYR A 738 -18.84 -15.81 -1.56
CA TYR A 738 -17.98 -16.96 -1.30
C TYR A 738 -18.75 -18.12 -0.66
N GLN A 739 -19.62 -17.81 0.31
CA GLN A 739 -20.52 -18.75 0.97
C GLN A 739 -21.53 -19.31 -0.02
N ALA A 740 -22.14 -18.45 -0.84
CA ALA A 740 -23.06 -18.84 -1.90
C ALA A 740 -22.38 -19.79 -2.90
N THR A 741 -21.17 -19.46 -3.36
CA THR A 741 -20.40 -20.32 -4.27
C THR A 741 -20.07 -21.67 -3.66
N ARG A 742 -19.60 -21.71 -2.40
CA ARG A 742 -19.33 -22.98 -1.71
C ARG A 742 -20.59 -23.85 -1.61
N ALA A 743 -21.74 -23.25 -1.28
CA ALA A 743 -23.01 -23.96 -1.21
C ALA A 743 -23.45 -24.50 -2.58
N ILE A 744 -23.24 -23.74 -3.66
CA ILE A 744 -23.48 -24.21 -5.04
C ILE A 744 -22.59 -25.41 -5.34
N ARG A 745 -21.27 -25.31 -5.13
CA ARG A 745 -20.32 -26.39 -5.45
C ARG A 745 -20.51 -27.65 -4.61
N GLU A 746 -20.90 -27.52 -3.35
CA GLU A 746 -21.22 -28.66 -2.48
C GLU A 746 -22.43 -29.43 -3.00
N ARG A 747 -23.48 -28.72 -3.42
CA ARG A 747 -24.67 -29.34 -4.04
C ARG A 747 -24.31 -30.01 -5.37
N GLU A 748 -23.52 -29.35 -6.24
CA GLU A 748 -23.08 -29.91 -7.52
C GLU A 748 -22.22 -31.16 -7.42
N ARG A 749 -21.50 -31.34 -6.29
CA ARG A 749 -20.64 -32.51 -6.04
C ARG A 749 -21.37 -33.66 -5.37
N ASN A 750 -22.62 -33.50 -4.96
CA ASN A 750 -23.36 -34.54 -4.24
C ASN A 750 -24.00 -35.53 -5.25
N PRO A 751 -23.48 -36.77 -5.38
CA PRO A 751 -24.00 -37.75 -6.34
C PRO A 751 -25.36 -38.32 -5.93
N ASP A 752 -25.73 -38.25 -4.65
CA ASP A 752 -26.97 -38.84 -4.11
C ASP A 752 -28.18 -37.91 -4.20
N ARG A 753 -27.96 -36.64 -4.57
CA ARG A 753 -29.03 -35.64 -4.72
C ARG A 753 -28.84 -34.87 -6.03
N PRO A 754 -29.54 -35.24 -7.12
CA PRO A 754 -29.42 -34.53 -8.39
C PRO A 754 -29.81 -33.06 -8.21
N CYS A 755 -28.93 -32.15 -8.65
CA CYS A 755 -29.17 -30.71 -8.58
C CYS A 755 -30.39 -30.32 -9.44
N PRO A 756 -31.19 -29.34 -8.99
CA PRO A 756 -32.31 -28.83 -9.77
C PRO A 756 -31.88 -27.96 -10.97
N TRP A 757 -30.62 -27.52 -11.02
CA TRP A 757 -30.02 -26.83 -12.17
C TRP A 757 -28.96 -27.69 -12.86
N LYS A 758 -28.63 -27.36 -14.11
CA LYS A 758 -27.59 -28.03 -14.90
C LYS A 758 -26.17 -27.73 -14.38
N PRO A 759 -25.45 -28.69 -13.77
CA PRO A 759 -24.14 -28.42 -13.19
C PRO A 759 -22.97 -28.69 -14.17
N PRO A 760 -21.82 -28.01 -14.00
CA PRO A 760 -21.64 -26.86 -13.13
C PRO A 760 -22.05 -25.56 -13.82
N VAL A 761 -22.64 -24.67 -13.03
CA VAL A 761 -22.87 -23.28 -13.45
C VAL A 761 -21.54 -22.50 -13.45
N TYR A 762 -21.33 -21.62 -14.44
CA TYR A 762 -20.12 -20.80 -14.53
C TYR A 762 -20.26 -19.55 -13.66
N ILE A 763 -19.40 -19.38 -12.65
CA ILE A 763 -19.48 -18.29 -11.66
C ILE A 763 -18.32 -17.33 -11.86
N ILE A 764 -18.64 -16.08 -12.17
CA ILE A 764 -17.69 -14.98 -12.31
C ILE A 764 -17.80 -14.08 -11.07
N ALA A 765 -16.74 -14.03 -10.26
CA ALA A 765 -16.68 -13.18 -9.09
C ALA A 765 -16.66 -11.70 -9.50
N MET A 766 -17.38 -10.84 -8.79
CA MET A 766 -17.25 -9.38 -8.90
C MET A 766 -16.58 -8.88 -7.61
N THR A 767 -15.30 -8.52 -7.68
CA THR A 767 -14.51 -8.15 -6.50
C THR A 767 -14.32 -6.64 -6.43
N ALA A 768 -14.38 -6.05 -5.23
CA ALA A 768 -14.08 -4.63 -5.03
C ALA A 768 -12.59 -4.28 -5.22
N HIS A 769 -11.71 -5.29 -5.25
CA HIS A 769 -10.25 -5.17 -5.27
C HIS A 769 -9.62 -6.07 -6.34
N ALA A 770 -8.67 -5.52 -7.09
CA ALA A 770 -7.80 -6.25 -8.03
C ALA A 770 -6.45 -6.61 -7.38
N LEU A 771 -6.42 -6.85 -6.06
CA LEU A 771 -5.19 -7.15 -5.33
C LEU A 771 -4.77 -8.62 -5.52
N PRO A 772 -3.46 -8.92 -5.53
CA PRO A 772 -2.95 -10.29 -5.44
C PRO A 772 -3.46 -10.98 -4.18
N GLY A 773 -4.17 -12.11 -4.35
CA GLY A 773 -4.79 -12.88 -3.27
C GLY A 773 -6.32 -12.92 -3.33
N ASP A 774 -7.00 -11.88 -3.81
CA ASP A 774 -8.47 -11.92 -3.95
C ASP A 774 -8.91 -12.87 -5.07
N ARG A 775 -8.15 -12.91 -6.18
CA ARG A 775 -8.33 -13.93 -7.22
C ARG A 775 -8.16 -15.35 -6.66
N GLU A 776 -7.12 -15.58 -5.88
CA GLU A 776 -6.84 -16.90 -5.29
C GLU A 776 -7.95 -17.31 -4.30
N ARG A 777 -8.49 -16.36 -3.53
CA ARG A 777 -9.64 -16.59 -2.65
C ARG A 777 -10.91 -16.92 -3.42
N CYS A 778 -11.18 -16.25 -4.54
CA CYS A 778 -12.33 -16.54 -5.41
C CYS A 778 -12.22 -17.95 -6.00
N LEU A 779 -11.06 -18.30 -6.54
CA LEU A 779 -10.80 -19.62 -7.10
C LEU A 779 -10.83 -20.72 -6.03
N ALA A 780 -10.27 -20.47 -4.84
CA ALA A 780 -10.30 -21.41 -3.72
C ALA A 780 -11.73 -21.66 -3.19
N ALA A 781 -12.62 -20.67 -3.28
CA ALA A 781 -14.03 -20.83 -2.97
C ALA A 781 -14.81 -21.62 -4.05
N GLY A 782 -14.22 -21.80 -5.24
CA GLY A 782 -14.79 -22.57 -6.34
C GLY A 782 -15.40 -21.74 -7.47
N MET A 783 -15.10 -20.44 -7.55
CA MET A 783 -15.50 -19.57 -8.67
C MET A 783 -14.62 -19.86 -9.90
N ASP A 784 -15.15 -19.63 -11.11
CA ASP A 784 -14.48 -19.98 -12.37
C ASP A 784 -13.68 -18.82 -12.97
N ASP A 785 -14.12 -17.58 -12.73
CA ASP A 785 -13.44 -16.36 -13.20
C ASP A 785 -13.68 -15.20 -12.22
N TYR A 786 -13.08 -14.04 -12.49
CA TYR A 786 -13.26 -12.82 -11.71
C TYR A 786 -13.30 -11.56 -12.60
N LEU A 787 -13.97 -10.54 -12.11
CA LEU A 787 -14.09 -9.20 -12.66
C LEU A 787 -13.88 -8.21 -11.52
N ALA A 788 -13.00 -7.24 -11.72
CA ALA A 788 -12.81 -6.16 -10.77
C ALA A 788 -13.95 -5.14 -10.94
N LYS A 789 -14.49 -4.65 -9.83
CA LYS A 789 -15.42 -3.53 -9.81
C LYS A 789 -14.62 -2.20 -9.85
N PRO A 790 -15.01 -1.21 -10.68
CA PRO A 790 -16.23 -1.19 -11.51
C PRO A 790 -16.12 -2.07 -12.76
N VAL A 791 -17.21 -2.78 -13.07
CA VAL A 791 -17.29 -3.66 -14.24
C VAL A 791 -17.31 -2.81 -15.50
N ARG A 792 -16.26 -2.93 -16.32
CA ARG A 792 -16.12 -2.23 -17.60
C ARG A 792 -16.62 -3.12 -18.74
N GLU A 793 -17.30 -2.53 -19.73
CA GLU A 793 -17.86 -3.27 -20.87
C GLU A 793 -16.85 -4.19 -21.59
N PRO A 794 -15.60 -3.77 -21.87
CA PRO A 794 -14.62 -4.64 -22.54
C PRO A 794 -14.20 -5.84 -21.68
N GLU A 795 -14.05 -5.64 -20.37
CA GLU A 795 -13.65 -6.68 -19.42
C GLU A 795 -14.78 -7.69 -19.21
N LEU A 796 -16.02 -7.19 -19.08
CA LEU A 796 -17.23 -8.00 -18.99
C LEU A 796 -17.42 -8.86 -20.25
N ARG A 797 -17.28 -8.26 -21.43
CA ARG A 797 -17.34 -8.97 -22.71
C ARG A 797 -16.31 -10.10 -22.78
N ALA A 798 -15.05 -9.80 -22.43
CA ALA A 798 -13.98 -10.79 -22.41
C ALA A 798 -14.25 -11.95 -21.44
N ALA A 799 -14.81 -11.67 -20.25
CA ALA A 799 -15.16 -12.70 -19.28
C ALA A 799 -16.31 -13.61 -19.74
N LEU A 800 -17.32 -13.04 -20.40
CA LEU A 800 -18.44 -13.79 -21.00
C LEU A 800 -18.00 -14.62 -22.22
N GLU A 801 -17.02 -14.15 -22.99
CA GLU A 801 -16.46 -14.95 -24.08
C GLU A 801 -15.66 -16.15 -23.57
N ARG A 802 -14.92 -15.99 -22.46
CA ARG A 802 -14.22 -17.09 -21.79
C ARG A 802 -15.17 -18.15 -21.26
N SER A 803 -16.28 -17.74 -20.62
CA SER A 803 -17.30 -18.67 -20.14
C SER A 803 -17.93 -19.45 -21.29
N ASN A 804 -18.25 -18.80 -22.41
CA ASN A 804 -18.79 -19.45 -23.60
C ASN A 804 -17.82 -20.48 -24.23
N ALA A 805 -16.51 -20.18 -24.26
CA ALA A 805 -15.50 -21.11 -24.76
C ALA A 805 -15.31 -22.33 -23.83
N ALA A 806 -15.33 -22.11 -22.51
CA ALA A 806 -15.22 -23.17 -21.51
C ALA A 806 -16.44 -24.12 -21.52
N THR A 807 -17.64 -23.56 -21.68
CA THR A 807 -18.89 -24.33 -21.78
C THR A 807 -18.94 -25.14 -23.09
N ARG A 808 -18.43 -24.61 -24.21
CA ARG A 808 -18.33 -25.35 -25.49
C ARG A 808 -17.36 -26.53 -25.46
N SER A 809 -16.14 -26.34 -24.94
CA SER A 809 -15.12 -27.40 -24.81
C SER A 809 -15.56 -28.58 -23.93
N ARG A 810 -16.46 -28.34 -22.97
CA ARG A 810 -17.02 -29.37 -22.08
C ARG A 810 -18.25 -30.08 -22.62
N THR A 811 -19.03 -29.42 -23.47
CA THR A 811 -20.27 -30.02 -24.02
C THR A 811 -19.96 -31.07 -25.11
N GLU A 812 -18.76 -31.06 -25.69
CA GLU A 812 -18.33 -32.04 -26.72
C GLU A 812 -17.82 -33.39 -26.16
N ARG A 813 -17.83 -33.62 -24.83
CA ARG A 813 -17.35 -34.89 -24.20
C ARG A 813 -18.41 -35.71 -23.45
N LEU A 814 -19.66 -35.77 -23.92
CA LEU A 814 -20.66 -36.71 -23.42
C LEU A 814 -21.40 -37.40 -24.58
N PRO A 815 -21.61 -38.73 -24.54
CA PRO A 815 -22.19 -39.48 -25.66
C PRO A 815 -23.70 -39.29 -25.75
N ALA A 816 -24.18 -39.27 -26.99
CA ALA A 816 -25.58 -39.11 -27.36
C ALA A 816 -26.45 -40.30 -26.93
N ALA A 817 -27.55 -40.04 -26.23
CA ALA A 817 -28.74 -40.87 -26.31
C ALA A 817 -30.01 -40.09 -25.88
N TYR A 818 -31.06 -40.32 -26.66
CA TYR A 818 -32.49 -40.10 -26.40
C TYR A 818 -33.15 -38.80 -26.91
N ARG A 819 -33.91 -38.94 -28.00
CA ARG A 819 -35.06 -38.11 -28.41
C ARG A 819 -36.36 -38.82 -28.00
N PRO A 820 -37.44 -38.08 -27.71
CA PRO A 820 -38.59 -38.07 -28.63
C PRO A 820 -39.26 -36.69 -28.84
N SER A 821 -40.20 -36.66 -29.80
CA SER A 821 -40.79 -35.51 -30.54
C SER A 821 -42.23 -35.13 -30.06
N PRO A 822 -42.98 -34.14 -30.66
CA PRO A 822 -43.75 -33.11 -29.93
C PRO A 822 -45.28 -33.09 -30.19
N ALA A 823 -46.04 -32.30 -29.40
CA ALA A 823 -47.38 -31.71 -29.66
C ALA A 823 -47.75 -30.78 -28.47
N GLY A 824 -48.50 -29.66 -28.50
CA GLY A 824 -49.30 -28.89 -29.46
C GLY A 824 -49.93 -27.68 -28.69
N ALA A 825 -50.40 -26.63 -29.39
CA ALA A 825 -50.99 -25.38 -28.82
C ALA A 825 -52.55 -25.32 -29.00
N PRO A 826 -53.29 -24.21 -28.74
CA PRO A 826 -53.91 -23.83 -27.45
C PRO A 826 -55.43 -23.40 -27.49
N GLY A 827 -56.01 -23.06 -26.32
CA GLY A 827 -57.25 -22.23 -26.09
C GLY A 827 -58.51 -22.98 -25.55
N PRO A 828 -59.60 -22.34 -25.01
CA PRO A 828 -59.93 -20.91 -24.77
C PRO A 828 -60.64 -20.56 -23.41
N VAL A 829 -61.02 -19.27 -23.23
CA VAL A 829 -61.72 -18.59 -22.09
C VAL A 829 -63.26 -18.62 -22.21
N PRO A 830 -64.06 -18.50 -21.12
CA PRO A 830 -65.15 -17.47 -21.03
C PRO A 830 -65.47 -17.03 -19.56
N ALA A 831 -66.46 -16.18 -19.19
CA ALA A 831 -66.93 -14.83 -19.53
C ALA A 831 -68.05 -14.42 -18.52
N ARG A 832 -68.00 -13.19 -17.97
CA ARG A 832 -69.05 -12.23 -17.49
C ARG A 832 -70.30 -12.64 -16.66
N ILE A 833 -70.60 -11.86 -15.60
CA ILE A 833 -71.94 -11.35 -15.18
C ILE A 833 -71.80 -9.92 -14.56
N ASN A 834 -72.79 -9.03 -14.78
CA ASN A 834 -72.89 -7.60 -14.39
C ASN A 834 -74.28 -7.33 -13.69
N PRO A 835 -74.63 -6.13 -13.18
CA PRO A 835 -74.58 -5.59 -11.80
C PRO A 835 -75.99 -5.39 -11.13
N PRO A 836 -76.15 -4.70 -9.96
CA PRO A 836 -76.52 -3.26 -10.01
C PRO A 836 -76.15 -2.32 -8.82
N ALA A 837 -76.13 -1.02 -9.17
CA ALA A 837 -76.53 0.22 -8.44
C ALA A 837 -75.58 0.96 -7.44
N GLU A 838 -75.23 2.20 -7.83
CA GLU A 838 -74.48 3.26 -7.13
C GLU A 838 -75.27 4.01 -6.02
N PRO A 839 -74.60 4.78 -5.13
CA PRO A 839 -74.64 6.25 -5.29
C PRO A 839 -73.36 7.06 -4.93
N ALA A 840 -73.07 8.06 -5.79
CA ALA A 840 -72.58 9.46 -5.57
C ALA A 840 -71.16 9.76 -4.98
N PRO A 841 -70.56 10.95 -5.27
CA PRO A 841 -69.32 11.09 -6.06
C PRO A 841 -68.05 11.30 -5.23
N CYS A 842 -66.96 10.61 -5.60
CA CYS A 842 -65.64 10.72 -4.97
C CYS A 842 -64.59 11.40 -5.89
N PRO A 843 -63.51 11.98 -5.33
CA PRO A 843 -62.37 12.47 -6.10
C PRO A 843 -61.80 11.39 -7.02
N LEU A 844 -61.27 11.82 -8.18
CA LEU A 844 -60.77 10.92 -9.23
C LEU A 844 -59.75 9.94 -8.63
N PRO A 845 -59.88 8.63 -8.88
CA PRO A 845 -59.09 7.61 -8.20
C PRO A 845 -57.63 7.55 -8.67
N VAL A 846 -57.31 8.21 -9.78
CA VAL A 846 -55.97 8.30 -10.39
C VAL A 846 -55.70 9.75 -10.81
N ASP A 847 -54.51 10.24 -10.48
CA ASP A 847 -53.95 11.51 -10.96
C ASP A 847 -53.32 11.30 -12.36
N ALA A 848 -54.15 11.46 -13.40
CA ALA A 848 -53.74 11.21 -14.78
C ALA A 848 -52.58 12.10 -15.28
N PRO A 849 -52.49 13.40 -14.93
CA PRO A 849 -51.31 14.22 -15.25
C PRO A 849 -50.00 13.65 -14.70
N ARG A 850 -49.98 13.22 -13.44
CA ARG A 850 -48.77 12.66 -12.82
C ARG A 850 -48.40 11.28 -13.39
N LEU A 851 -49.41 10.47 -13.70
CA LEU A 851 -49.19 9.19 -14.37
C LEU A 851 -48.54 9.38 -15.75
N ARG A 852 -48.95 10.41 -16.51
CA ARG A 852 -48.36 10.75 -17.82
C ARG A 852 -46.95 11.31 -17.74
N GLU A 853 -46.65 12.12 -16.73
CA GLU A 853 -45.30 12.65 -16.49
C GLU A 853 -44.29 11.52 -16.17
N VAL A 854 -44.73 10.49 -15.44
CA VAL A 854 -43.88 9.34 -15.10
C VAL A 854 -43.66 8.42 -16.30
N THR A 855 -44.59 8.38 -17.25
CA THR A 855 -44.51 7.54 -18.46
C THR A 855 -44.08 8.30 -19.72
N ASP A 856 -43.81 9.61 -19.62
CA ASP A 856 -43.48 10.52 -20.73
C ASP A 856 -44.47 10.43 -21.92
N ASP A 857 -45.77 10.30 -21.61
CA ASP A 857 -46.87 10.08 -22.57
C ASP A 857 -46.76 8.81 -23.47
N ASP A 858 -45.85 7.86 -23.19
CA ASP A 858 -45.74 6.60 -23.93
C ASP A 858 -46.88 5.62 -23.57
N PRO A 859 -47.76 5.25 -24.53
CA PRO A 859 -48.90 4.36 -24.28
C PRO A 859 -48.51 2.93 -23.89
N GLY A 860 -47.37 2.43 -24.39
CA GLY A 860 -46.88 1.07 -24.12
C GLY A 860 -46.27 0.97 -22.71
N LEU A 861 -45.49 1.98 -22.32
CA LEU A 861 -44.91 2.07 -20.98
C LEU A 861 -45.98 2.26 -19.90
N LEU A 862 -47.06 2.96 -20.24
CA LEU A 862 -48.21 3.15 -19.36
C LEU A 862 -48.95 1.85 -19.08
N VAL A 863 -49.15 0.99 -20.08
CA VAL A 863 -49.77 -0.34 -19.90
C VAL A 863 -48.87 -1.24 -19.04
N GLU A 864 -47.57 -1.29 -19.33
CA GLU A 864 -46.61 -2.12 -18.58
C GLU A 864 -46.51 -1.68 -17.11
N MET A 865 -46.50 -0.37 -16.84
CA MET A 865 -46.45 0.16 -15.47
C MET A 865 -47.75 -0.10 -14.70
N VAL A 866 -48.91 -0.03 -15.37
CA VAL A 866 -50.20 -0.36 -14.77
C VAL A 866 -50.30 -1.84 -14.43
N ASP A 867 -49.87 -2.71 -15.34
CA ASP A 867 -49.87 -4.17 -15.12
C ASP A 867 -48.93 -4.54 -13.97
N LEU A 868 -47.70 -4.00 -13.96
CA LEU A 868 -46.72 -4.22 -12.90
C LEU A 868 -47.23 -3.68 -11.54
N TYR A 869 -47.91 -2.53 -11.53
CA TYR A 869 -48.51 -2.00 -10.30
C TYR A 869 -49.57 -2.95 -9.75
N PHE A 870 -50.46 -3.49 -10.59
CA PHE A 870 -51.48 -4.44 -10.12
C PHE A 870 -50.90 -5.78 -9.66
N GLU A 871 -49.82 -6.26 -10.29
CA GLU A 871 -49.09 -7.44 -9.83
C GLU A 871 -48.50 -7.20 -8.43
N GLN A 872 -47.78 -6.11 -8.23
CA GLN A 872 -47.17 -5.77 -6.93
C GLN A 872 -48.21 -5.46 -5.85
N SER A 873 -49.31 -4.79 -6.21
CA SER A 873 -50.42 -4.49 -5.31
C SER A 873 -51.04 -5.76 -4.73
N ALA A 874 -51.09 -6.87 -5.47
CA ALA A 874 -51.65 -8.12 -4.97
C ALA A 874 -50.84 -8.67 -3.78
N ASP A 875 -49.50 -8.61 -3.88
CA ASP A 875 -48.59 -9.05 -2.82
C ASP A 875 -48.70 -8.14 -1.58
N PHE A 876 -48.78 -6.81 -1.78
CA PHE A 876 -48.98 -5.88 -0.68
C PHE A 876 -50.32 -6.10 0.05
N ILE A 877 -51.41 -6.33 -0.69
CA ILE A 877 -52.73 -6.59 -0.10
C ILE A 877 -52.73 -7.89 0.71
N ALA A 878 -52.13 -8.97 0.17
CA ALA A 878 -52.00 -10.24 0.89
C ALA A 878 -51.14 -10.10 2.15
N GLY A 879 -50.06 -9.30 2.09
CA GLY A 879 -49.21 -8.98 3.22
C GLY A 879 -49.93 -8.18 4.31
N LEU A 880 -50.68 -7.13 3.94
CA LEU A 880 -51.46 -6.33 4.88
C LEU A 880 -52.52 -7.17 5.60
N ASP A 881 -53.24 -8.03 4.88
CA ASP A 881 -54.23 -8.93 5.47
C ASP A 881 -53.62 -9.94 6.44
N THR A 882 -52.44 -10.47 6.08
CA THR A 882 -51.69 -11.40 6.94
C THR A 882 -51.21 -10.69 8.22
N ALA A 883 -50.70 -9.46 8.10
CA ALA A 883 -50.26 -8.67 9.25
C ALA A 883 -51.43 -8.31 10.19
N ILE A 884 -52.61 -7.99 9.65
CA ILE A 884 -53.82 -7.73 10.43
C ILE A 884 -54.29 -9.00 11.16
N ARG A 885 -54.36 -10.14 10.46
CA ARG A 885 -54.78 -11.43 11.04
C ARG A 885 -53.84 -11.94 12.14
N ASN A 886 -52.54 -11.71 11.97
CA ASN A 886 -51.51 -12.13 12.94
C ASN A 886 -51.29 -11.10 14.07
N GLY A 887 -51.94 -9.94 14.02
CA GLY A 887 -51.76 -8.86 15.00
C GLY A 887 -50.36 -8.22 14.97
N ALA A 888 -49.65 -8.29 13.84
CA ALA A 888 -48.30 -7.77 13.67
C ALA A 888 -48.32 -6.27 13.34
N ALA A 889 -48.37 -5.44 14.39
CA ALA A 889 -48.57 -3.99 14.26
C ALA A 889 -47.43 -3.27 13.50
N GLU A 890 -46.19 -3.72 13.70
CA GLU A 890 -45.01 -3.13 13.07
C GLU A 890 -44.92 -3.49 11.58
N ASP A 891 -45.15 -4.77 11.24
CA ASP A 891 -45.22 -5.23 9.85
C ASP A 891 -46.34 -4.52 9.09
N LEU A 892 -47.51 -4.34 9.72
CA LEU A 892 -48.61 -3.56 9.14
C LEU A 892 -48.18 -2.12 8.83
N ALA A 893 -47.46 -1.47 9.75
CA ALA A 893 -47.00 -0.09 9.55
C ALA A 893 -45.97 0.02 8.42
N GLN A 894 -45.02 -0.90 8.35
CA GLN A 894 -43.98 -0.90 7.31
C GLN A 894 -44.57 -1.20 5.92
N LEU A 895 -45.42 -2.23 5.81
CA LEU A 895 -46.08 -2.59 4.55
C LEU A 895 -47.02 -1.48 4.07
N ALA A 896 -47.81 -0.87 4.96
CA ALA A 896 -48.70 0.22 4.60
C ALA A 896 -47.93 1.48 4.15
N HIS A 897 -46.80 1.79 4.80
CA HIS A 897 -45.93 2.90 4.40
C HIS A 897 -45.32 2.68 3.01
N ALA A 898 -44.75 1.50 2.78
CA ALA A 898 -44.14 1.13 1.50
C ALA A 898 -45.18 1.18 0.36
N TYR A 899 -46.37 0.62 0.60
CA TYR A 899 -47.42 0.59 -0.41
C TYR A 899 -48.03 1.98 -0.67
N ALA A 900 -48.16 2.83 0.35
CA ALA A 900 -48.60 4.21 0.17
C ALA A 900 -47.59 5.02 -0.66
N GLY A 901 -46.30 4.81 -0.46
CA GLY A 901 -45.23 5.44 -1.23
C GLY A 901 -45.24 5.02 -2.70
N ALA A 902 -45.34 3.71 -2.96
CA ALA A 902 -45.45 3.17 -4.32
C ALA A 902 -46.70 3.71 -5.05
N SER A 903 -47.85 3.70 -4.38
CA SER A 903 -49.12 4.17 -4.95
C SER A 903 -49.12 5.68 -5.23
N ALA A 904 -48.52 6.50 -4.36
CA ALA A 904 -48.41 7.95 -4.58
C ALA A 904 -47.46 8.29 -5.74
N ASN A 905 -46.37 7.53 -5.90
CA ASN A 905 -45.43 7.73 -7.01
C ASN A 905 -46.06 7.39 -8.36
N CYS A 906 -46.91 6.36 -8.42
CA CYS A 906 -47.66 5.99 -9.63
C CYS A 906 -48.95 6.80 -9.83
N GLY A 907 -49.21 7.86 -9.03
CA GLY A 907 -50.42 8.68 -9.18
C GLY A 907 -51.73 7.98 -8.78
N MET A 908 -51.68 6.86 -8.06
CA MET A 908 -52.83 6.05 -7.66
C MET A 908 -53.43 6.56 -6.34
N THR A 909 -54.14 7.68 -6.42
CA THR A 909 -54.52 8.49 -5.26
C THR A 909 -55.61 7.89 -4.37
N ALA A 910 -56.48 7.03 -4.90
CA ALA A 910 -57.61 6.48 -4.12
C ALA A 910 -57.20 5.62 -2.92
N VAL A 911 -56.06 4.93 -3.00
CA VAL A 911 -55.60 4.00 -1.94
C VAL A 911 -54.69 4.66 -0.92
N VAL A 912 -54.12 5.83 -1.22
CA VAL A 912 -53.11 6.47 -0.37
C VAL A 912 -53.67 6.89 1.00
N PRO A 913 -54.84 7.56 1.12
CA PRO A 913 -55.40 7.92 2.42
C PRO A 913 -55.66 6.71 3.34
N PRO A 914 -56.39 5.65 2.92
CA PRO A 914 -56.63 4.50 3.79
C PRO A 914 -55.34 3.72 4.12
N LEU A 915 -54.33 3.71 3.23
CA LEU A 915 -53.01 3.15 3.55
C LEU A 915 -52.27 3.95 4.63
N ARG A 916 -52.36 5.29 4.61
CA ARG A 916 -51.77 6.14 5.67
C ARG A 916 -52.47 5.95 7.01
N ASP A 917 -53.77 5.63 6.99
CA ASP A 917 -54.50 5.32 8.21
C ASP A 917 -54.13 3.93 8.75
N LEU A 918 -53.94 2.91 7.90
CA LEU A 918 -53.36 1.62 8.31
C LEU A 918 -51.95 1.78 8.89
N GLU A 919 -51.10 2.61 8.27
CA GLU A 919 -49.76 2.91 8.80
C GLU A 919 -49.84 3.49 10.22
N ARG A 920 -50.76 4.44 10.45
CA ARG A 920 -50.97 5.08 11.76
C ARG A 920 -51.55 4.11 12.79
N MET A 921 -52.46 3.23 12.38
CA MET A 921 -53.05 2.19 13.23
C MET A 921 -51.99 1.16 13.65
N GLY A 922 -51.13 0.73 12.72
CA GLY A 922 -49.96 -0.11 13.01
C GLY A 922 -49.01 0.54 14.01
N ARG A 923 -48.61 1.80 13.78
CA ARG A 923 -47.72 2.53 14.71
C ARG A 923 -48.32 2.78 16.10
N SER A 924 -49.65 2.90 16.20
CA SER A 924 -50.34 3.11 17.48
C SER A 924 -50.84 1.82 18.14
N GLY A 925 -50.58 0.64 17.53
CA GLY A 925 -50.98 -0.67 18.05
C GLY A 925 -52.49 -0.94 18.05
N ARG A 926 -53.31 -0.09 17.40
CA ARG A 926 -54.78 -0.19 17.40
C ARG A 926 -55.29 -0.98 16.19
N LEU A 927 -54.99 -2.29 16.18
CA LEU A 927 -55.30 -3.20 15.07
C LEU A 927 -56.78 -3.59 14.96
N GLN A 928 -57.59 -3.42 16.01
CA GLN A 928 -59.01 -3.81 15.99
C GLN A 928 -59.86 -2.96 15.02
N GLU A 929 -59.41 -1.75 14.69
CA GLU A 929 -60.06 -0.84 13.75
C GLU A 929 -59.51 -0.99 12.31
N ALA A 930 -58.40 -1.74 12.12
CA ALA A 930 -57.68 -1.84 10.85
C ALA A 930 -58.48 -2.55 9.74
N GLY A 931 -59.45 -3.40 10.10
CA GLY A 931 -60.27 -4.11 9.11
C GLY A 931 -61.09 -3.17 8.21
N GLN A 932 -61.56 -2.04 8.74
CA GLN A 932 -62.32 -1.07 7.95
C GLN A 932 -61.42 -0.31 6.97
N ALA A 933 -60.26 0.18 7.44
CA ALA A 933 -59.30 0.86 6.59
C ALA A 933 -58.73 -0.08 5.50
N TYR A 934 -58.50 -1.36 5.82
CA TYR A 934 -58.10 -2.37 4.84
C TYR A 934 -59.18 -2.59 3.76
N ALA A 935 -60.46 -2.67 4.14
CA ALA A 935 -61.55 -2.75 3.18
C ALA A 935 -61.62 -1.52 2.28
N GLU A 936 -61.31 -0.32 2.79
CA GLU A 936 -61.22 0.92 2.01
C GLU A 936 -60.03 0.93 1.04
N VAL A 937 -58.88 0.33 1.40
CA VAL A 937 -57.75 0.13 0.47
C VAL A 937 -58.16 -0.80 -0.68
N VAL A 938 -58.80 -1.93 -0.38
CA VAL A 938 -59.27 -2.88 -1.41
C VAL A 938 -60.30 -2.21 -2.33
N HIS A 939 -61.21 -1.42 -1.74
CA HIS A 939 -62.20 -0.66 -2.50
C HIS A 939 -61.54 0.42 -3.39
N GLY A 940 -60.55 1.15 -2.88
CA GLY A 940 -59.77 2.13 -3.64
C GLY A 940 -59.03 1.50 -4.82
N LEU A 941 -58.46 0.31 -4.65
CA LEU A 941 -57.76 -0.42 -5.71
C LEU A 941 -58.70 -0.85 -6.84
N ASN A 942 -59.92 -1.28 -6.50
CA ASN A 942 -60.94 -1.60 -7.50
C ASN A 942 -61.37 -0.36 -8.28
N ARG A 943 -61.52 0.80 -7.62
CA ARG A 943 -61.84 2.07 -8.30
C ARG A 943 -60.73 2.50 -9.26
N ILE A 944 -59.46 2.26 -8.93
CA ILE A 944 -58.32 2.51 -9.83
C ILE A 944 -58.40 1.58 -11.05
N ARG A 945 -58.68 0.29 -10.84
CA ARG A 945 -58.81 -0.71 -11.90
C ARG A 945 -59.95 -0.40 -12.88
N GLU A 946 -61.05 0.15 -12.39
CA GLU A 946 -62.19 0.56 -13.22
C GLU A 946 -61.92 1.87 -13.99
N PHE A 947 -61.07 2.76 -13.46
CA PHE A 947 -60.81 4.07 -14.05
C PHE A 947 -59.76 4.06 -15.17
N LEU A 948 -58.73 3.22 -15.06
CA LEU A 948 -57.61 3.19 -16.02
C LEU A 948 -58.01 2.84 -17.47
N PRO A 949 -58.95 1.92 -17.75
CA PRO A 949 -59.44 1.68 -19.11
C PRO A 949 -60.14 2.90 -19.74
N ALA A 950 -60.85 3.70 -18.94
CA ALA A 950 -61.56 4.89 -19.40
C ALA A 950 -60.62 6.07 -19.76
N VAL A 951 -59.39 6.08 -19.21
CA VAL A 951 -58.32 7.02 -19.58
C VAL A 951 -57.71 6.64 -20.93
N HIS A 952 -57.64 5.34 -21.23
CA HIS A 952 -57.13 4.82 -22.51
C HIS A 952 -58.08 5.12 -23.68
N GLU A 953 -59.40 4.93 -23.51
CA GLU A 953 -60.39 5.27 -24.56
C GLU A 953 -60.50 6.77 -24.83
N LYS A 954 -60.44 7.63 -23.79
CA LYS A 954 -60.48 9.09 -23.98
C LYS A 954 -59.23 9.67 -24.64
N SER A 955 -58.05 9.07 -24.46
CA SER A 955 -56.85 9.46 -25.21
C SER A 955 -56.92 9.07 -26.68
N SER A 956 -57.57 7.94 -27.02
CA SER A 956 -57.75 7.53 -28.43
C SER A 956 -58.75 8.38 -29.22
N LEU A 957 -59.68 9.07 -28.54
CA LEU A 957 -60.68 9.95 -29.18
C LEU A 957 -60.17 11.38 -29.43
N HIS A 958 -59.06 11.80 -28.80
CA HIS A 958 -58.52 13.16 -29.00
C HIS A 958 -57.63 13.31 -30.24
N ASP A 959 -57.25 12.21 -30.89
CA ASP A 959 -56.37 12.21 -32.06
C ASP A 959 -57.11 12.12 -33.41
N SER A 960 -58.45 12.13 -33.38
CA SER A 960 -59.31 12.17 -34.58
C SER A 960 -60.21 13.41 -34.57
N GLY A 961 -59.60 14.58 -34.80
CA GLY A 961 -60.31 15.86 -34.79
C GLY A 961 -59.70 16.89 -35.74
N HIS A 962 -59.67 16.61 -37.04
CA HIS A 962 -59.60 17.66 -38.05
C HIS A 962 -60.84 18.56 -37.93
N THR A 963 -60.66 19.83 -37.63
CA THR A 963 -61.54 20.89 -38.14
C THR A 963 -60.69 22.12 -38.51
N PRO A 964 -60.89 22.70 -39.71
CA PRO A 964 -60.04 23.75 -40.24
C PRO A 964 -60.49 25.16 -39.81
N VAL A 965 -59.58 26.11 -40.08
CA VAL A 965 -59.61 27.59 -39.94
C VAL A 965 -58.80 28.11 -38.76
#